data_AF-A0A8H6LGI1-F1
#
_entry.id   AF-A0A8H6LGI1-F1
#
_cell.length_a   1.000
_cell.length_b   1.000
_cell.length_c   1.000
_cell.angle_alpha   90.00
_cell.angle_beta   90.00
_cell.angle_gamma   90.00
#
_symmetry.space_group_name_H-M   'P 1'
#
loop_
_entity.id
_entity.type
_entity.pdbx_description
1 polymer ?
#
loop_
_entity_poly.entity_id
_entity_poly.type
_entity_poly.pdbx_seq_one_letter_code
_entity_poly.pdbx_strand_id
1 'polypeptide(L)'
;MDRPLSLPAVDPQLPGDIDEQGIPRTTTSAFAENPVAVSIHQGPDLVQDIVSDTTLETSPQVGNGESDPIGHLSQELAEQLFNFQGCCNECHQAAKRSHMGDTNEHISLAMYLHFTPELGPDILSRETIAHQKDDVAGKLSPESRRQLFCGIDSREEVPYICLDEDERVSDGAGVTFDIDSVVAFPSSLAVAKKGIHWSPTRMTVSDLQSDLHLRSIPVTFLDTNGKQHQVHRPVHQIPHYTFGRVIGFEDISLYLLFPNLYREEQKSSKLRDEDFRLWMDGILLPAIYQCYSTANVQHYPSSYDHSRYNSTARGIEGLSQRVHPVAREQQLVYYLPPEALADVWATITAAIQEPGFQQFRDVTILLQAKNLKVLTKDVTWEKMMSRFEQYWTSAIDNSHTTTDLYFDVGKETCPQQPSQVLPWSQLAAGIIEDPPQKQAETLLYRRCCLESYAFQVGNRHTDDKGTQKQVFYPFSMLQDTGRLTIETGKRSARRPAGLLYSQFYSSVKEVFAAGNVYPFINTAIETLALDKKLRKTWELVGGGLSHQPAALIKAYLYTKLRCHHAIIGSKQKSFGIREEHRVSKELFNAIDTQIRSRELHDKRLIVPTDDGSPYYSFTTDTLLTWVRCNINKFCVGFEMVYSFQDPHFVTWEHTRIMLMFLR
;
A
#
# COMPACT_ATOMS: atom_id res chain seq x y z
N MET A 1 15.99 -17.84 65.57
CA MET A 1 14.72 -17.87 64.83
C MET A 1 14.94 -17.23 63.47
N ASP A 2 15.92 -17.68 62.69
CA ASP A 2 16.09 -18.98 61.98
C ASP A 2 15.54 -18.86 60.55
N ARG A 3 16.40 -18.45 59.59
CA ARG A 3 17.36 -19.23 58.78
C ARG A 3 16.71 -19.84 57.51
N PRO A 4 17.16 -19.44 56.30
CA PRO A 4 17.08 -20.27 55.10
C PRO A 4 18.31 -21.19 55.01
N LEU A 5 18.12 -22.39 54.45
CA LEU A 5 19.16 -23.41 54.24
C LEU A 5 19.68 -23.39 52.79
N SER A 6 20.95 -23.76 52.66
CA SER A 6 21.86 -23.43 51.55
C SER A 6 22.39 -24.67 50.81
N LEU A 7 22.78 -24.45 49.53
CA LEU A 7 23.94 -25.03 48.79
C LEU A 7 23.91 -26.52 48.31
N PRO A 8 24.75 -26.95 47.32
CA PRO A 8 25.99 -26.31 46.82
C PRO A 8 26.22 -26.24 45.28
N ALA A 9 27.28 -25.49 44.94
CA ALA A 9 27.91 -25.37 43.64
C ALA A 9 28.91 -26.51 43.36
N VAL A 10 29.08 -26.87 42.08
CA VAL A 10 30.20 -27.68 41.57
C VAL A 10 30.59 -27.16 40.17
N ASP A 11 31.87 -26.83 40.04
CA ASP A 11 32.63 -26.54 38.81
C ASP A 11 33.15 -27.85 38.19
N PRO A 12 33.32 -27.96 36.86
CA PRO A 12 34.65 -28.38 36.40
C PRO A 12 35.10 -27.80 35.04
N GLN A 13 36.28 -27.17 35.07
CA GLN A 13 37.50 -27.45 34.28
C GLN A 13 37.47 -27.61 32.73
N LEU A 14 38.32 -26.77 32.12
CA LEU A 14 38.96 -26.88 30.79
C LEU A 14 39.72 -28.21 30.56
N PRO A 15 39.82 -28.62 29.28
CA PRO A 15 41.12 -28.84 28.61
C PRO A 15 41.12 -28.13 27.23
N GLY A 16 42.19 -27.60 26.63
CA GLY A 16 43.58 -28.04 26.54
C GLY A 16 43.93 -28.13 25.04
N ASP A 17 44.84 -27.27 24.56
CA ASP A 17 45.34 -27.20 23.17
C ASP A 17 45.91 -28.52 22.65
N ILE A 18 45.58 -28.93 21.42
CA ILE A 18 46.40 -29.82 20.57
C ILE A 18 46.21 -29.47 19.07
N ASP A 19 47.30 -28.93 18.50
CA ASP A 19 47.92 -29.05 17.16
C ASP A 19 47.17 -28.96 15.81
N GLU A 20 47.77 -28.12 14.97
CA GLU A 20 47.78 -28.12 13.51
C GLU A 20 48.24 -29.47 12.93
N GLN A 21 47.62 -29.91 11.82
CA GLN A 21 48.25 -30.36 10.56
C GLN A 21 47.28 -31.22 9.74
N GLY A 22 47.24 -30.99 8.41
CA GLY A 22 46.77 -32.01 7.47
C GLY A 22 45.82 -31.54 6.38
N ILE A 23 46.32 -30.75 5.43
CA ILE A 23 45.76 -30.68 4.07
C ILE A 23 46.09 -32.00 3.36
N PRO A 24 45.18 -32.56 2.54
CA PRO A 24 45.59 -32.85 1.16
C PRO A 24 44.66 -32.20 0.15
N ARG A 25 45.28 -31.46 -0.77
CA ARG A 25 44.72 -31.05 -2.06
C ARG A 25 44.59 -32.29 -2.94
N THR A 26 43.43 -32.47 -3.55
CA THR A 26 43.29 -33.25 -4.78
C THR A 26 42.59 -32.38 -5.81
N THR A 27 43.38 -31.84 -6.73
CA THR A 27 42.96 -31.45 -8.08
C THR A 27 42.48 -32.69 -8.83
N THR A 28 41.38 -32.65 -9.58
CA THR A 28 41.36 -32.50 -11.07
C THR A 28 39.93 -32.61 -11.63
N SER A 29 39.59 -31.70 -12.56
CA SER A 29 38.86 -31.92 -13.83
C SER A 29 37.37 -32.31 -13.86
N ALA A 30 36.58 -31.30 -14.29
CA ALA A 30 35.57 -31.31 -15.37
C ALA A 30 34.45 -32.36 -15.38
N PHE A 31 33.21 -31.91 -15.20
CA PHE A 31 32.11 -31.90 -16.19
C PHE A 31 30.87 -31.35 -15.46
N ALA A 32 30.64 -30.04 -15.57
CA ALA A 32 29.41 -29.41 -15.09
C ALA A 32 28.43 -29.33 -16.27
N GLU A 33 27.53 -30.30 -16.36
CA GLU A 33 26.28 -30.14 -17.10
C GLU A 33 25.30 -29.36 -16.21
N ASN A 34 24.78 -28.26 -16.76
CA ASN A 34 23.82 -27.36 -16.12
C ASN A 34 22.54 -28.12 -15.69
N PRO A 35 22.10 -28.01 -14.42
CA PRO A 35 20.73 -28.34 -14.07
C PRO A 35 19.82 -27.18 -14.51
N VAL A 36 18.91 -27.52 -15.41
CA VAL A 36 17.81 -26.71 -15.92
C VAL A 36 17.05 -26.02 -14.77
N ALA A 37 17.06 -24.69 -14.76
CA ALA A 37 16.25 -23.88 -13.87
C ALA A 37 14.77 -24.01 -14.26
N VAL A 38 13.98 -24.58 -13.34
CA VAL A 38 12.51 -24.58 -13.43
C VAL A 38 12.00 -23.20 -13.06
N SER A 39 11.33 -22.57 -14.02
CA SER A 39 10.78 -21.21 -13.97
C SER A 39 9.78 -21.06 -12.82
N ILE A 40 10.04 -20.08 -11.95
CA ILE A 40 9.10 -19.60 -10.92
C ILE A 40 8.11 -18.68 -11.63
N HIS A 41 6.83 -19.05 -11.64
CA HIS A 41 5.74 -18.23 -12.15
C HIS A 41 5.68 -16.88 -11.42
N GLN A 42 6.22 -15.85 -12.05
CA GLN A 42 5.83 -14.46 -11.83
C GLN A 42 4.45 -14.26 -12.49
N GLY A 43 3.54 -13.61 -11.78
CA GLY A 43 2.36 -12.99 -12.40
C GLY A 43 2.81 -11.98 -13.46
N PRO A 44 1.97 -11.70 -14.48
CA PRO A 44 2.44 -11.18 -15.75
C PRO A 44 2.75 -9.69 -15.65
N ASP A 45 4.03 -9.38 -15.46
CA ASP A 45 4.65 -8.13 -15.91
C ASP A 45 5.86 -8.53 -16.77
N LEU A 46 5.59 -8.89 -18.03
CA LEU A 46 6.60 -8.96 -19.07
C LEU A 46 6.16 -8.01 -20.19
N VAL A 47 6.55 -6.74 -20.06
CA VAL A 47 6.57 -5.81 -21.19
C VAL A 47 7.93 -5.97 -21.85
N GLN A 48 7.99 -6.79 -22.89
CA GLN A 48 9.04 -6.67 -23.90
C GLN A 48 8.60 -5.58 -24.87
N ASP A 49 9.12 -4.36 -24.70
CA ASP A 49 9.20 -3.38 -25.77
C ASP A 49 10.68 -3.13 -26.06
N ILE A 50 11.27 -4.04 -26.84
CA ILE A 50 12.47 -3.72 -27.63
C ILE A 50 11.95 -3.22 -28.97
N VAL A 51 11.76 -1.91 -29.09
CA VAL A 51 11.79 -1.22 -30.38
C VAL A 51 12.61 0.06 -30.18
N SER A 52 13.80 0.05 -30.74
CA SER A 52 14.61 1.24 -30.96
C SER A 52 13.87 2.14 -31.93
N ASP A 53 13.35 3.29 -31.48
CA ASP A 53 12.94 4.35 -32.38
C ASP A 53 13.80 5.59 -32.15
N THR A 54 14.68 5.79 -33.13
CA THR A 54 15.52 6.96 -33.31
C THR A 54 14.61 8.16 -33.56
N THR A 55 14.79 9.21 -32.77
CA THR A 55 14.17 10.54 -32.92
C THR A 55 14.20 11.07 -34.35
N LEU A 56 13.06 11.59 -34.81
CA LEU A 56 12.99 12.73 -35.71
C LEU A 56 11.92 13.69 -35.19
N GLU A 57 12.38 14.80 -34.61
CA GLU A 57 11.58 15.96 -34.28
C GLU A 57 10.82 16.44 -35.52
N THR A 58 9.50 16.48 -35.43
CA THR A 58 8.68 17.27 -36.35
C THR A 58 7.80 18.19 -35.52
N SER A 59 8.01 19.50 -35.69
CA SER A 59 7.21 20.57 -35.09
C SER A 59 5.72 20.38 -35.44
N PRO A 60 4.78 20.62 -34.52
CA PRO A 60 3.38 20.66 -34.88
C PRO A 60 3.10 21.94 -35.67
N GLN A 61 2.71 21.77 -36.94
CA GLN A 61 2.04 22.83 -37.67
C GLN A 61 0.67 23.10 -37.03
N VAL A 62 0.44 24.38 -36.78
CA VAL A 62 -0.79 24.97 -36.26
C VAL A 62 -1.95 24.61 -37.18
N GLY A 63 -2.86 23.76 -36.67
CA GLY A 63 -4.15 23.43 -37.25
C GLY A 63 -5.26 23.91 -36.31
N ASN A 64 -6.04 24.88 -36.81
CA ASN A 64 -7.22 25.53 -36.24
C ASN A 64 -8.02 24.80 -35.14
N GLY A 65 -8.18 25.48 -34.00
CA GLY A 65 -9.33 25.33 -33.09
C GLY A 65 -9.12 24.45 -31.85
N GLU A 66 -8.03 24.63 -31.09
CA GLU A 66 -7.84 23.92 -29.82
C GLU A 66 -8.81 24.43 -28.74
N SER A 67 -9.79 23.59 -28.41
CA SER A 67 -10.59 23.68 -27.19
C SER A 67 -9.68 23.58 -25.97
N ASP A 68 -9.76 24.54 -25.03
CA ASP A 68 -9.04 24.52 -23.75
C ASP A 68 -9.19 23.15 -23.04
N PRO A 69 -8.17 22.26 -23.10
CA PRO A 69 -8.31 20.89 -22.61
C PRO A 69 -8.42 20.84 -21.08
N ILE A 70 -7.74 21.78 -20.39
CA ILE A 70 -7.79 21.92 -18.94
C ILE A 70 -9.16 22.46 -18.53
N GLY A 71 -9.70 23.44 -19.25
CA GLY A 71 -11.05 23.97 -19.05
C GLY A 71 -12.13 22.89 -19.14
N HIS A 72 -12.11 22.07 -20.20
CA HIS A 72 -13.07 20.97 -20.35
C HIS A 72 -12.91 19.92 -19.24
N LEU A 73 -11.68 19.48 -18.95
CA LEU A 73 -11.43 18.45 -17.95
C LEU A 73 -11.75 18.91 -16.52
N SER A 74 -11.45 20.17 -16.19
CA SER A 74 -11.79 20.76 -14.89
C SER A 74 -13.29 20.85 -14.67
N GLN A 75 -14.04 21.20 -15.72
CA GLN A 75 -15.51 21.14 -15.68
C GLN A 75 -16.01 19.72 -15.42
N GLU A 76 -15.49 18.72 -16.13
CA GLU A 76 -15.89 17.32 -15.95
C GLU A 76 -15.62 16.83 -14.52
N LEU A 77 -14.43 17.10 -13.98
CA LEU A 77 -14.07 16.69 -12.62
C LEU A 77 -14.85 17.45 -11.55
N ALA A 78 -15.12 18.74 -11.75
CA ALA A 78 -15.99 19.51 -10.84
C ALA A 78 -17.41 18.93 -10.82
N GLU A 79 -17.95 18.54 -11.99
CA GLU A 79 -19.25 17.87 -12.10
C GLU A 79 -19.24 16.50 -11.40
N GLN A 80 -18.20 15.69 -11.61
CA GLN A 80 -18.04 14.39 -10.94
C GLN A 80 -18.01 14.51 -9.41
N LEU A 81 -17.20 15.45 -8.89
CA LEU A 81 -17.05 15.66 -7.45
C LEU A 81 -18.36 16.07 -6.77
N PHE A 82 -19.22 16.84 -7.45
CA PHE A 82 -20.52 17.24 -6.91
C PHE A 82 -21.65 16.25 -7.22
N ASN A 83 -21.57 15.55 -8.35
CA ASN A 83 -22.55 14.56 -8.79
C ASN A 83 -21.86 13.41 -9.51
N PHE A 84 -21.93 12.21 -8.92
CA PHE A 84 -21.27 11.03 -9.48
C PHE A 84 -21.83 10.71 -10.87
N GLN A 85 -20.98 10.75 -11.90
CA GLN A 85 -21.34 10.51 -13.31
C GLN A 85 -21.36 9.01 -13.63
N GLY A 86 -22.18 8.27 -12.88
CA GLY A 86 -22.43 6.84 -13.08
C GLY A 86 -23.40 6.56 -14.24
N CYS A 87 -24.04 5.39 -14.19
CA CYS A 87 -25.10 5.06 -15.13
C CYS A 87 -26.40 5.81 -14.80
N CYS A 88 -27.25 6.06 -15.80
CA CYS A 88 -28.56 6.67 -15.57
C CYS A 88 -29.56 5.65 -14.98
N ASN A 89 -30.70 6.13 -14.48
CA ASN A 89 -31.74 5.28 -13.89
C ASN A 89 -32.22 4.17 -14.84
N GLU A 90 -32.34 4.45 -16.14
CA GLU A 90 -32.74 3.42 -17.12
C GLU A 90 -31.68 2.31 -17.24
N CYS A 91 -30.41 2.68 -17.21
CA CYS A 91 -29.30 1.72 -17.20
C CYS A 91 -29.23 0.92 -15.90
N HIS A 92 -29.52 1.54 -14.74
CA HIS A 92 -29.69 0.83 -13.48
C HIS A 92 -30.78 -0.24 -13.58
N GLN A 93 -31.95 0.13 -14.09
CA GLN A 93 -33.07 -0.80 -14.27
C GLN A 93 -32.82 -1.86 -15.35
N ALA A 94 -32.04 -1.55 -16.39
CA ALA A 94 -31.62 -2.51 -17.39
C ALA A 94 -30.63 -3.54 -16.81
N ALA A 95 -29.63 -3.09 -16.05
CA ALA A 95 -28.69 -3.97 -15.36
C ALA A 95 -29.43 -4.88 -14.36
N LYS A 96 -30.36 -4.31 -13.58
CA LYS A 96 -31.23 -5.07 -12.67
C LYS A 96 -32.08 -6.10 -13.39
N ARG A 97 -32.72 -5.75 -14.51
CA ARG A 97 -33.48 -6.70 -15.33
C ARG A 97 -32.61 -7.80 -15.93
N SER A 98 -31.39 -7.47 -16.36
CA SER A 98 -30.43 -8.46 -16.83
C SER A 98 -30.01 -9.42 -15.70
N HIS A 99 -29.84 -8.91 -14.48
CA HIS A 99 -29.52 -9.69 -13.29
C HIS A 99 -30.68 -10.63 -12.91
N MET A 100 -31.92 -10.12 -12.89
CA MET A 100 -33.12 -10.92 -12.60
C MET A 100 -33.50 -11.88 -13.74
N GLY A 101 -32.85 -11.77 -14.91
CA GLY A 101 -33.02 -12.67 -16.04
C GLY A 101 -32.19 -13.95 -15.93
N ASP A 102 -31.29 -14.05 -14.94
CA ASP A 102 -30.57 -15.28 -14.61
C ASP A 102 -31.55 -16.35 -14.09
N THR A 103 -31.34 -17.60 -14.45
CA THR A 103 -32.24 -18.71 -14.06
C THR A 103 -31.93 -19.27 -12.68
N ASN A 104 -30.74 -18.97 -12.13
CA ASN A 104 -30.36 -19.36 -10.77
C ASN A 104 -31.27 -18.67 -9.74
N GLU A 105 -31.46 -19.30 -8.58
CA GLU A 105 -32.22 -18.70 -7.48
C GLU A 105 -31.53 -17.42 -6.95
N HIS A 106 -32.27 -16.33 -6.85
CA HIS A 106 -31.81 -15.08 -6.24
C HIS A 106 -32.06 -15.09 -4.73
N ILE A 107 -31.05 -14.67 -3.96
CA ILE A 107 -31.12 -14.55 -2.50
C ILE A 107 -30.38 -13.30 -2.03
N SER A 108 -30.93 -12.58 -1.05
CA SER A 108 -30.21 -11.46 -0.42
C SER A 108 -28.95 -11.92 0.33
N LEU A 109 -27.99 -11.03 0.54
CA LEU A 109 -26.78 -11.35 1.31
C LEU A 109 -27.12 -11.71 2.76
N ALA A 110 -28.05 -10.99 3.38
CA ALA A 110 -28.53 -11.27 4.73
C ALA A 110 -29.18 -12.65 4.83
N MET A 111 -30.04 -13.02 3.87
CA MET A 111 -30.67 -14.34 3.85
C MET A 111 -29.65 -15.45 3.59
N TYR A 112 -28.69 -15.21 2.68
CA TYR A 112 -27.59 -16.15 2.47
C TYR A 112 -26.83 -16.41 3.77
N LEU A 113 -26.49 -15.37 4.54
CA LEU A 113 -25.81 -15.53 5.82
C LEU A 113 -26.68 -16.21 6.89
N HIS A 114 -27.99 -15.97 6.89
CA HIS A 114 -28.93 -16.61 7.82
C HIS A 114 -29.02 -18.13 7.63
N PHE A 115 -28.98 -18.61 6.38
CA PHE A 115 -28.99 -20.04 6.07
C PHE A 115 -27.60 -20.68 6.04
N THR A 116 -26.56 -19.90 6.28
CA THR A 116 -25.16 -20.35 6.24
C THR A 116 -24.42 -20.14 7.58
N PRO A 117 -24.99 -20.41 8.78
CA PRO A 117 -24.39 -19.90 10.02
C PRO A 117 -23.11 -20.62 10.45
N GLU A 118 -22.71 -21.73 9.83
CA GLU A 118 -21.46 -22.41 10.16
C GLU A 118 -20.76 -22.88 8.88
N LEU A 119 -20.06 -21.96 8.23
CA LEU A 119 -19.10 -22.20 7.13
C LEU A 119 -17.85 -22.96 7.63
N GLY A 120 -18.03 -23.90 8.55
CA GLY A 120 -17.00 -24.65 9.25
C GLY A 120 -16.55 -24.05 10.58
N PRO A 121 -15.58 -24.70 11.24
CA PRO A 121 -15.09 -24.25 12.52
C PRO A 121 -14.52 -22.83 12.43
N ASP A 122 -14.70 -22.04 13.49
CA ASP A 122 -14.04 -20.73 13.60
C ASP A 122 -12.54 -20.96 13.78
N ILE A 123 -11.82 -20.84 12.67
CA ILE A 123 -10.37 -20.93 12.60
C ILE A 123 -9.78 -19.53 12.77
N LEU A 124 -10.44 -18.51 12.26
CA LEU A 124 -9.93 -17.14 12.22
C LEU A 124 -9.60 -16.57 13.61
N SER A 125 -10.38 -16.91 14.63
CA SER A 125 -10.15 -16.49 16.03
C SER A 125 -9.04 -17.27 16.76
N ARG A 126 -8.55 -18.38 16.20
CA ARG A 126 -7.60 -19.27 16.89
C ARG A 126 -6.19 -18.72 16.86
N GLU A 127 -5.57 -18.70 18.04
CA GLU A 127 -4.17 -18.30 18.23
C GLU A 127 -3.16 -19.37 17.79
N THR A 128 -3.62 -20.59 17.54
CA THR A 128 -2.79 -21.72 17.11
C THR A 128 -3.23 -22.23 15.74
N ILE A 129 -2.28 -22.82 15.01
CA ILE A 129 -2.56 -23.53 13.76
C ILE A 129 -3.15 -24.92 14.07
N ALA A 130 -4.08 -25.39 13.26
CA ALA A 130 -4.68 -26.71 13.46
C ALA A 130 -3.66 -27.85 13.31
N HIS A 131 -3.85 -28.86 14.15
CA HIS A 131 -3.13 -30.12 14.15
C HIS A 131 -4.09 -31.28 13.86
N GLN A 132 -3.55 -32.46 13.54
CA GLN A 132 -4.34 -33.66 13.25
C GLN A 132 -5.38 -33.99 14.34
N LYS A 133 -5.02 -33.78 15.62
CA LYS A 133 -5.92 -33.96 16.78
C LYS A 133 -7.13 -33.02 16.81
N ASP A 134 -7.05 -31.88 16.12
CA ASP A 134 -8.13 -30.90 16.07
C ASP A 134 -9.24 -31.32 15.11
N ASP A 135 -8.98 -32.34 14.28
CA ASP A 135 -9.90 -32.98 13.33
C ASP A 135 -10.80 -31.97 12.59
N VAL A 136 -10.16 -30.96 11.98
CA VAL A 136 -10.86 -29.90 11.23
C VAL A 136 -11.69 -30.50 10.10
N ALA A 137 -11.19 -31.58 9.48
CA ALA A 137 -11.90 -32.30 8.44
C ALA A 137 -13.14 -33.03 9.00
N GLY A 138 -13.02 -33.81 10.07
CA GLY A 138 -14.15 -34.53 10.68
C GLY A 138 -15.25 -33.61 11.22
N LYS A 139 -14.92 -32.35 11.53
CA LYS A 139 -15.89 -31.31 11.91
C LYS A 139 -16.75 -30.78 10.75
N LEU A 140 -16.45 -31.17 9.51
CA LEU A 140 -17.16 -30.73 8.32
C LEU A 140 -17.73 -31.93 7.56
N SER A 141 -19.06 -31.97 7.43
CA SER A 141 -19.74 -32.94 6.56
C SER A 141 -19.37 -32.71 5.08
N PRO A 142 -19.47 -33.73 4.21
CA PRO A 142 -19.29 -33.56 2.76
C PRO A 142 -20.17 -32.44 2.18
N GLU A 143 -21.41 -32.34 2.63
CA GLU A 143 -22.39 -31.32 2.24
C GLU A 143 -21.93 -29.94 2.69
N SER A 144 -21.49 -29.79 3.94
CA SER A 144 -20.94 -28.53 4.47
C SER A 144 -19.68 -28.09 3.72
N ARG A 145 -18.81 -29.03 3.30
CA ARG A 145 -17.62 -28.69 2.49
C ARG A 145 -18.02 -28.22 1.09
N ARG A 146 -19.00 -28.88 0.47
CA ARG A 146 -19.54 -28.49 -0.84
C ARG A 146 -20.15 -27.10 -0.78
N GLN A 147 -20.95 -26.80 0.26
CA GLN A 147 -21.51 -25.47 0.48
C GLN A 147 -20.42 -24.44 0.76
N LEU A 148 -19.47 -24.75 1.64
CA LEU A 148 -18.37 -23.86 2.00
C LEU A 148 -17.51 -23.46 0.80
N PHE A 149 -17.03 -24.44 0.02
CA PHE A 149 -16.06 -24.19 -1.03
C PHE A 149 -16.71 -23.86 -2.38
N CYS A 150 -17.85 -24.48 -2.71
CA CYS A 150 -18.51 -24.33 -4.01
C CYS A 150 -19.78 -23.47 -3.96
N GLY A 151 -20.29 -23.09 -2.77
CA GLY A 151 -21.54 -22.34 -2.65
C GLY A 151 -22.80 -23.17 -2.94
N ILE A 152 -22.67 -24.49 -3.07
CA ILE A 152 -23.78 -25.41 -3.39
C ILE A 152 -24.21 -26.12 -2.11
N ASP A 153 -25.43 -25.85 -1.64
CA ASP A 153 -26.05 -26.53 -0.52
C ASP A 153 -26.92 -27.71 -0.98
N SER A 154 -28.12 -27.89 -0.42
CA SER A 154 -29.12 -28.85 -0.90
C SER A 154 -29.68 -28.51 -2.29
N ARG A 155 -29.39 -27.33 -2.83
CA ARG A 155 -29.77 -26.90 -4.18
C ARG A 155 -28.88 -27.55 -5.24
N GLU A 156 -29.40 -27.67 -6.46
CA GLU A 156 -28.66 -28.19 -7.60
C GLU A 156 -27.70 -27.14 -8.19
N GLU A 157 -28.05 -25.86 -8.05
CA GLU A 157 -27.30 -24.71 -8.58
C GLU A 157 -26.88 -23.73 -7.47
N VAL A 158 -25.81 -22.96 -7.72
CA VAL A 158 -25.33 -21.94 -6.78
C VAL A 158 -26.29 -20.76 -6.84
N PRO A 159 -26.84 -20.29 -5.70
CA PRO A 159 -27.71 -19.13 -5.72
C PRO A 159 -26.93 -17.87 -6.08
N TYR A 160 -27.61 -16.95 -6.75
CA TYR A 160 -27.09 -15.64 -7.05
C TYR A 160 -27.36 -14.68 -5.88
N ILE A 161 -26.32 -14.09 -5.30
CA ILE A 161 -26.48 -13.11 -4.21
C ILE A 161 -26.96 -11.77 -4.81
N CYS A 162 -28.23 -11.44 -4.61
CA CYS A 162 -28.84 -10.21 -5.09
C CYS A 162 -28.75 -9.10 -4.03
N LEU A 163 -27.78 -8.19 -4.22
CA LEU A 163 -27.53 -7.07 -3.30
C LEU A 163 -28.65 -6.02 -3.25
N ASP A 164 -29.55 -6.02 -4.22
CA ASP A 164 -30.71 -5.11 -4.26
C ASP A 164 -31.85 -5.54 -3.32
N GLU A 165 -31.82 -6.80 -2.84
CA GLU A 165 -32.81 -7.35 -1.91
C GLU A 165 -32.45 -7.14 -0.43
N ASP A 166 -31.24 -6.68 -0.14
CA ASP A 166 -30.80 -6.39 1.23
C ASP A 166 -31.43 -5.10 1.80
N GLU A 167 -31.54 -5.06 3.12
CA GLU A 167 -32.16 -3.95 3.85
C GLU A 167 -31.40 -2.63 3.65
N ARG A 168 -32.14 -1.58 3.27
CA ARG A 168 -31.65 -0.21 3.23
C ARG A 168 -31.92 0.47 4.55
N VAL A 169 -30.86 0.93 5.20
CA VAL A 169 -30.92 1.41 6.60
C VAL A 169 -30.93 2.95 6.69
N SER A 170 -30.64 3.67 5.59
CA SER A 170 -30.27 5.10 5.60
C SER A 170 -31.25 6.04 4.89
N ASP A 171 -31.42 7.24 5.47
CA ASP A 171 -32.15 8.39 4.87
C ASP A 171 -31.25 9.24 3.92
N GLY A 172 -29.99 8.83 3.70
CA GLY A 172 -29.01 9.50 2.86
C GLY A 172 -27.60 9.50 3.44
N ALA A 173 -26.60 9.71 2.57
CA ALA A 173 -25.18 9.75 2.92
C ALA A 173 -24.61 11.16 2.76
N GLY A 174 -23.87 11.63 3.76
CA GLY A 174 -23.19 12.92 3.71
C GLY A 174 -21.91 12.85 2.88
N VAL A 175 -21.60 13.92 2.15
CA VAL A 175 -20.35 14.04 1.39
C VAL A 175 -19.34 14.89 2.14
N THR A 176 -18.08 14.47 2.09
CA THR A 176 -16.92 15.26 2.50
C THR A 176 -15.86 15.28 1.41
N PHE A 177 -15.05 16.34 1.38
CA PHE A 177 -13.91 16.49 0.49
C PHE A 177 -12.62 16.55 1.31
N ASP A 178 -11.52 16.07 0.74
CA ASP A 178 -10.18 16.15 1.34
C ASP A 178 -9.10 16.20 0.26
N ILE A 179 -7.89 16.57 0.68
CA ILE A 179 -6.66 16.33 -0.06
C ILE A 179 -5.91 15.26 0.71
N ASP A 180 -5.70 14.08 0.11
CA ASP A 180 -5.07 12.94 0.80
C ASP A 180 -3.54 12.98 0.74
N SER A 181 -3.01 13.47 -0.37
CA SER A 181 -1.58 13.53 -0.59
C SER A 181 -1.20 14.69 -1.51
N VAL A 182 0.04 15.13 -1.34
CA VAL A 182 0.67 16.15 -2.19
C VAL A 182 2.04 15.64 -2.60
N VAL A 183 2.37 15.77 -3.88
CA VAL A 183 3.69 15.43 -4.41
C VAL A 183 4.26 16.63 -5.15
N ALA A 184 5.47 17.05 -4.81
CA ALA A 184 6.13 18.20 -5.43
C ALA A 184 7.63 17.94 -5.65
N PHE A 185 8.24 18.71 -6.54
CA PHE A 185 9.70 18.72 -6.74
C PHE A 185 10.28 20.10 -6.41
N PRO A 186 10.63 20.39 -5.15
CA PRO A 186 11.19 21.69 -4.78
C PRO A 186 12.56 21.95 -5.42
N SER A 187 12.85 23.22 -5.72
CA SER A 187 14.15 23.66 -6.23
C SER A 187 15.20 23.87 -5.13
N SER A 188 14.79 23.93 -3.86
CA SER A 188 15.65 24.17 -2.71
C SER A 188 15.08 23.60 -1.41
N LEU A 189 15.96 23.28 -0.45
CA LEU A 189 15.56 22.90 0.91
C LEU A 189 14.85 24.03 1.66
N ALA A 190 15.05 25.29 1.23
CA ALA A 190 14.36 26.47 1.76
C ALA A 190 12.84 26.44 1.56
N VAL A 191 12.30 25.47 0.82
CA VAL A 191 10.86 25.17 0.78
C VAL A 191 10.26 24.97 2.18
N ALA A 192 11.05 24.53 3.17
CA ALA A 192 10.61 24.32 4.55
C ALA A 192 10.76 25.59 5.41
N LYS A 193 9.68 26.39 5.52
CA LYS A 193 9.67 27.69 6.20
C LYS A 193 10.10 27.66 7.67
N LYS A 194 9.83 26.55 8.36
CA LYS A 194 10.08 26.41 9.81
C LYS A 194 11.24 25.46 10.13
N GLY A 195 12.00 25.06 9.11
CA GLY A 195 13.09 24.11 9.26
C GLY A 195 12.69 22.66 9.02
N ILE A 196 13.67 21.78 9.21
CA ILE A 196 13.56 20.35 8.88
C ILE A 196 13.97 19.50 10.08
N HIS A 197 13.19 18.47 10.37
CA HIS A 197 13.57 17.34 11.19
C HIS A 197 14.39 16.36 10.35
N TRP A 198 15.72 16.54 10.33
CA TRP A 198 16.67 15.81 9.51
C TRP A 198 17.03 14.44 10.12
N SER A 199 17.03 13.41 9.28
CA SER A 199 17.33 12.02 9.64
C SER A 199 18.70 11.59 9.08
N PRO A 200 19.79 11.56 9.86
CA PRO A 200 21.13 11.27 9.33
C PRO A 200 21.39 9.79 9.02
N THR A 201 20.43 8.91 9.29
CA THR A 201 20.49 7.48 8.97
C THR A 201 19.48 7.10 7.89
N ARG A 202 19.74 5.98 7.18
CA ARG A 202 18.84 5.44 6.16
C ARG A 202 17.62 4.81 6.82
N MET A 203 16.55 5.58 6.98
CA MET A 203 15.30 5.07 7.54
C MET A 203 14.66 4.03 6.61
N THR A 204 14.56 2.78 7.06
CA THR A 204 13.93 1.69 6.28
C THR A 204 12.41 1.77 6.23
N VAL A 205 11.77 2.47 7.17
CA VAL A 205 10.30 2.55 7.32
C VAL A 205 9.67 3.62 6.40
N SER A 206 10.47 4.56 5.88
CA SER A 206 9.99 5.69 5.08
C SER A 206 10.40 5.63 3.61
N ASP A 207 10.95 4.50 3.18
CA ASP A 207 11.39 4.23 1.80
C ASP A 207 10.20 4.33 0.81
N LEU A 208 10.44 4.85 -0.39
CA LEU A 208 9.42 4.87 -1.44
C LEU A 208 9.29 3.46 -2.02
N GLN A 209 8.18 2.79 -1.74
CA GLN A 209 7.96 1.37 -2.11
C GLN A 209 7.00 1.16 -3.29
N SER A 210 6.28 2.19 -3.72
CA SER A 210 5.22 2.06 -4.73
C SER A 210 5.28 3.18 -5.75
N ASP A 211 4.71 2.92 -6.93
CA ASP A 211 4.57 3.95 -7.95
C ASP A 211 3.79 5.16 -7.42
N LEU A 212 4.27 6.34 -7.79
CA LEU A 212 3.59 7.61 -7.57
C LEU A 212 2.80 8.03 -8.82
N HIS A 213 2.73 7.17 -9.84
CA HIS A 213 2.05 7.40 -11.11
C HIS A 213 2.49 8.72 -11.79
N LEU A 214 3.67 9.23 -11.45
CA LEU A 214 4.28 10.41 -12.04
C LEU A 214 4.93 10.04 -13.38
N ARG A 215 5.39 11.06 -14.13
CA ARG A 215 6.28 10.79 -15.27
C ARG A 215 7.56 10.13 -14.74
N SER A 216 8.03 9.10 -15.43
CA SER A 216 9.31 8.47 -15.14
C SER A 216 10.44 9.48 -15.34
N ILE A 217 11.47 9.41 -14.49
CA ILE A 217 12.63 10.31 -14.54
C ILE A 217 13.76 9.61 -15.30
N PRO A 218 14.52 10.30 -16.18
CA PRO A 218 15.70 9.74 -16.80
C PRO A 218 16.77 9.43 -15.75
N VAL A 219 17.32 8.22 -15.82
CA VAL A 219 18.44 7.76 -15.01
C VAL A 219 19.57 7.31 -15.93
N THR A 220 20.80 7.45 -15.46
CA THR A 220 22.00 7.11 -16.23
C THR A 220 22.83 6.10 -15.45
N PHE A 221 23.28 5.05 -16.13
CA PHE A 221 24.11 4.00 -15.53
C PHE A 221 25.12 3.44 -16.53
N LEU A 222 26.15 2.77 -16.00
CA LEU A 222 27.13 2.03 -16.79
C LEU A 222 26.79 0.54 -16.73
N ASP A 223 26.77 -0.13 -17.89
CA ASP A 223 26.63 -1.58 -17.93
C ASP A 223 27.92 -2.31 -17.52
N THR A 224 27.88 -3.64 -17.50
CA THR A 224 29.03 -4.49 -17.15
C THR A 224 30.23 -4.34 -18.09
N ASN A 225 30.03 -3.78 -19.29
CA ASN A 225 31.07 -3.49 -20.27
C ASN A 225 31.56 -2.03 -20.18
N GLY A 226 31.07 -1.24 -19.22
CA GLY A 226 31.42 0.16 -19.05
C GLY A 226 30.75 1.11 -20.05
N LYS A 227 29.72 0.65 -20.79
CA LYS A 227 28.96 1.50 -21.70
C LYS A 227 27.88 2.25 -20.94
N GLN A 228 27.75 3.55 -21.22
CA GLN A 228 26.72 4.39 -20.63
C GLN A 228 25.36 4.18 -21.30
N HIS A 229 24.33 4.04 -20.49
CA HIS A 229 22.93 3.92 -20.90
C HIS A 229 22.09 4.97 -20.18
N GLN A 230 21.03 5.43 -20.86
CA GLN A 230 20.02 6.31 -20.27
C GLN A 230 18.64 5.65 -20.42
N VAL A 231 17.95 5.46 -19.31
CA VAL A 231 16.62 4.83 -19.28
C VAL A 231 15.70 5.63 -18.39
N HIS A 232 14.38 5.48 -18.55
CA HIS A 232 13.41 6.14 -17.68
C HIS A 232 12.94 5.19 -16.59
N ARG A 233 12.90 5.67 -15.34
CA ARG A 233 12.45 4.88 -14.18
C ARG A 233 11.38 5.62 -13.37
N PRO A 234 10.37 4.90 -12.83
CA PRO A 234 9.46 5.44 -11.83
C PRO A 234 10.21 5.95 -10.59
N VAL A 235 9.68 6.98 -9.93
CA VAL A 235 10.35 7.67 -8.81
C VAL A 235 10.80 6.71 -7.70
N HIS A 236 9.96 5.74 -7.32
CA HIS A 236 10.27 4.77 -6.26
C HIS A 236 11.40 3.79 -6.60
N GLN A 237 11.78 3.67 -7.88
CA GLN A 237 12.88 2.83 -8.34
C GLN A 237 14.21 3.59 -8.44
N ILE A 238 14.19 4.91 -8.27
CA ILE A 238 15.39 5.73 -8.27
C ILE A 238 16.06 5.63 -6.90
N PRO A 239 17.38 5.47 -6.84
CA PRO A 239 18.09 5.47 -5.56
C PRO A 239 17.82 6.75 -4.79
N HIS A 240 17.43 6.64 -3.52
CA HIS A 240 17.03 7.80 -2.75
C HIS A 240 17.35 7.71 -1.26
N TYR A 241 17.31 8.87 -0.63
CA TYR A 241 17.53 9.08 0.79
C TYR A 241 16.36 9.86 1.38
N THR A 242 15.72 9.33 2.43
CA THR A 242 14.74 10.09 3.22
C THR A 242 15.47 11.13 4.06
N PHE A 243 15.53 12.37 3.56
CA PHE A 243 16.24 13.47 4.19
C PHE A 243 15.66 13.82 5.56
N GLY A 244 14.33 13.91 5.65
CA GLY A 244 13.69 14.33 6.89
C GLY A 244 12.24 14.73 6.69
N ARG A 245 11.69 15.42 7.69
CA ARG A 245 10.31 15.92 7.69
C ARG A 245 10.25 17.43 7.88
N VAL A 246 9.26 18.08 7.28
CA VAL A 246 9.07 19.53 7.40
C VAL A 246 8.47 19.88 8.75
N ILE A 247 9.03 20.87 9.43
CA ILE A 247 8.52 21.31 10.74
C ILE A 247 7.27 22.15 10.58
N GLY A 248 6.29 21.92 11.46
CA GLY A 248 4.97 22.54 11.40
C GLY A 248 4.05 21.92 10.35
N PHE A 249 4.52 20.88 9.65
CA PHE A 249 3.70 19.96 8.86
C PHE A 249 4.42 18.61 8.67
N GLU A 250 4.52 17.84 9.75
CA GLU A 250 5.37 16.65 9.87
C GLU A 250 4.92 15.45 9.01
N ASP A 251 3.73 15.51 8.42
CA ASP A 251 3.27 14.55 7.41
C ASP A 251 4.01 14.72 6.07
N ILE A 252 4.71 15.85 5.88
CA ILE A 252 5.56 16.10 4.72
C ILE A 252 6.95 15.50 4.94
N SER A 253 7.30 14.55 4.08
CA SER A 253 8.63 13.95 4.00
C SER A 253 9.39 14.51 2.79
N LEU A 254 10.69 14.79 3.01
CA LEU A 254 11.62 15.21 1.98
C LEU A 254 12.54 14.05 1.62
N TYR A 255 12.69 13.82 0.33
CA TYR A 255 13.55 12.80 -0.25
C TYR A 255 14.56 13.45 -1.18
N LEU A 256 15.80 12.96 -1.16
CA LEU A 256 16.80 13.27 -2.18
C LEU A 256 16.89 12.08 -3.13
N LEU A 257 16.56 12.31 -4.39
CA LEU A 257 16.63 11.33 -5.48
C LEU A 257 17.99 11.45 -6.19
N PHE A 258 18.63 10.33 -6.49
CA PHE A 258 19.95 10.27 -7.14
C PHE A 258 19.89 9.49 -8.46
N PRO A 259 19.49 10.14 -9.58
CA PRO A 259 19.34 9.47 -10.88
C PRO A 259 20.62 8.80 -11.40
N ASN A 260 21.79 9.36 -11.09
CA ASN A 260 23.09 8.88 -11.54
C ASN A 260 23.69 7.76 -10.66
N LEU A 261 22.98 7.32 -9.60
CA LEU A 261 23.34 6.15 -8.79
C LEU A 261 22.55 4.90 -9.15
N TYR A 262 21.68 4.99 -10.16
CA TYR A 262 20.89 3.85 -10.60
C TYR A 262 21.80 2.73 -11.12
N ARG A 263 21.45 1.49 -10.79
CA ARG A 263 22.18 0.29 -11.16
C ARG A 263 21.17 -0.78 -11.56
N GLU A 264 21.30 -1.33 -12.75
CA GLU A 264 20.31 -2.27 -13.30
C GLU A 264 20.23 -3.58 -12.49
N GLU A 265 21.36 -4.02 -11.94
CA GLU A 265 21.44 -5.21 -11.09
C GLU A 265 20.83 -5.02 -9.69
N GLN A 266 20.58 -3.78 -9.28
CA GLN A 266 20.11 -3.47 -7.94
C GLN A 266 18.58 -3.53 -7.85
N LYS A 267 18.07 -4.50 -7.09
CA LYS A 267 16.62 -4.72 -6.91
C LYS A 267 15.93 -3.77 -5.92
N SER A 268 16.68 -2.88 -5.27
CA SER A 268 16.19 -1.96 -4.25
C SER A 268 16.62 -0.54 -4.57
N SER A 269 15.78 0.45 -4.29
CA SER A 269 16.09 1.88 -4.41
C SER A 269 16.91 2.42 -3.21
N LYS A 270 17.35 1.56 -2.30
CA LYS A 270 18.25 1.97 -1.20
C LYS A 270 19.65 2.25 -1.71
N LEU A 271 20.23 3.35 -1.23
CA LEU A 271 21.65 3.63 -1.46
C LEU A 271 22.54 2.56 -0.83
N ARG A 272 23.63 2.19 -1.51
CA ARG A 272 24.68 1.34 -0.94
C ARG A 272 25.37 2.08 0.21
N ASP A 273 25.94 1.34 1.16
CA ASP A 273 26.64 1.92 2.32
C ASP A 273 27.78 2.85 1.88
N GLU A 274 28.50 2.47 0.82
CA GLU A 274 29.58 3.26 0.23
C GLU A 274 29.10 4.60 -0.35
N ASP A 275 28.03 4.58 -1.15
CA ASP A 275 27.45 5.78 -1.76
C ASP A 275 26.92 6.71 -0.68
N PHE A 276 26.21 6.16 0.32
CA PHE A 276 25.62 6.96 1.38
C PHE A 276 26.68 7.53 2.33
N ARG A 277 27.75 6.78 2.64
CA ARG A 277 28.90 7.31 3.40
C ARG A 277 29.54 8.46 2.65
N LEU A 278 29.81 8.31 1.35
CA LEU A 278 30.43 9.36 0.53
C LEU A 278 29.53 10.60 0.42
N TRP A 279 28.22 10.43 0.27
CA TRP A 279 27.24 11.52 0.31
C TRP A 279 27.28 12.27 1.64
N MET A 280 27.21 11.54 2.75
CA MET A 280 27.15 12.12 4.09
C MET A 280 28.43 12.86 4.45
N ASP A 281 29.59 12.19 4.34
CA ASP A 281 30.87 12.71 4.82
C ASP A 281 31.53 13.66 3.81
N GLY A 282 31.27 13.48 2.52
CA GLY A 282 31.88 14.29 1.45
C GLY A 282 31.07 15.53 1.07
N ILE A 283 29.74 15.53 1.24
CA ILE A 283 28.87 16.59 0.72
C ILE A 283 27.95 17.15 1.81
N LEU A 284 27.08 16.32 2.37
CA LEU A 284 25.96 16.83 3.18
C LEU A 284 26.41 17.40 4.53
N LEU A 285 27.21 16.66 5.31
CA LEU A 285 27.72 17.14 6.59
C LEU A 285 28.62 18.37 6.41
N PRO A 286 29.60 18.39 5.48
CA PRO A 286 30.37 19.60 5.20
C PRO A 286 29.50 20.82 4.89
N ALA A 287 28.47 20.66 4.04
CA ALA A 287 27.54 21.75 3.73
C ALA A 287 26.78 22.25 4.97
N ILE A 288 26.25 21.34 5.79
CA ILE A 288 25.59 21.71 7.05
C ILE A 288 26.57 22.43 8.00
N TYR A 289 27.78 21.91 8.19
CA TYR A 289 28.77 22.47 9.10
C TYR A 289 29.32 23.84 8.65
N GLN A 290 29.35 24.08 7.33
CA GLN A 290 29.74 25.37 6.77
C GLN A 290 28.66 26.44 6.95
N CYS A 291 27.38 26.08 6.85
CA CYS A 291 26.28 27.03 6.84
C CYS A 291 25.71 27.36 8.22
N TYR A 292 25.87 26.46 9.21
CA TYR A 292 25.36 26.68 10.56
C TYR A 292 26.45 27.06 11.58
N SER A 293 26.04 27.76 12.63
CA SER A 293 26.95 28.16 13.70
C SER A 293 27.49 26.95 14.50
N THR A 294 28.66 27.11 15.12
CA THR A 294 29.24 26.11 16.03
C THR A 294 28.28 25.71 17.16
N ALA A 295 27.44 26.65 17.62
CA ALA A 295 26.45 26.39 18.66
C ALA A 295 25.35 25.42 18.20
N ASN A 296 25.03 25.39 16.91
CA ASN A 296 24.10 24.42 16.34
C ASN A 296 24.80 23.08 16.10
N VAL A 297 25.92 23.10 15.36
CA VAL A 297 26.52 21.88 14.80
C VAL A 297 27.25 21.03 15.83
N GLN A 298 27.54 21.56 17.03
CA GLN A 298 28.03 20.76 18.16
C GLN A 298 27.07 19.62 18.56
N HIS A 299 25.79 19.74 18.21
CA HIS A 299 24.76 18.74 18.50
C HIS A 299 24.55 17.75 17.36
N TYR A 300 25.18 17.95 16.20
CA TYR A 300 25.01 17.10 15.03
C TYR A 300 26.07 15.99 15.00
N PRO A 301 25.79 14.87 14.33
CA PRO A 301 26.81 13.85 14.13
C PRO A 301 27.93 14.38 13.25
N SER A 302 29.15 13.95 13.54
CA SER A 302 30.36 14.37 12.83
C SER A 302 30.69 13.51 11.60
N SER A 303 30.00 12.38 11.41
CA SER A 303 30.18 11.48 10.26
C SER A 303 29.00 10.52 10.10
N TYR A 304 28.97 9.83 8.96
CA TYR A 304 28.11 8.69 8.69
C TYR A 304 28.23 7.61 9.78
N ASP A 305 29.46 7.19 10.11
CA ASP A 305 29.67 6.14 11.09
C ASP A 305 29.22 6.59 12.49
N HIS A 306 29.47 7.85 12.89
CA HIS A 306 28.96 8.40 14.14
C HIS A 306 27.42 8.33 14.20
N SER A 307 26.75 8.74 13.12
CA SER A 307 25.28 8.65 13.00
C SER A 307 24.77 7.21 13.13
N ARG A 308 25.41 6.28 12.43
CA ARG A 308 25.06 4.85 12.42
C ARG A 308 25.21 4.23 13.81
N TYR A 309 26.36 4.38 14.46
CA TYR A 309 26.60 3.79 15.78
C TYR A 309 25.68 4.37 16.85
N ASN A 310 25.45 5.70 16.85
CA ASN A 310 24.48 6.32 17.75
C ASN A 310 23.07 5.72 17.58
N SER A 311 22.64 5.48 16.34
CA SER A 311 21.31 4.91 16.09
C SER A 311 21.16 3.49 16.65
N THR A 312 22.24 2.71 16.74
CA THR A 312 22.18 1.32 17.25
C THR A 312 22.51 1.20 18.74
N ALA A 313 23.00 2.27 19.39
CA ALA A 313 23.54 2.26 20.74
C ALA A 313 22.60 1.58 21.75
N ARG A 314 21.33 2.00 21.84
CA ARG A 314 20.36 1.39 22.78
C ARG A 314 20.13 -0.11 22.53
N GLY A 315 20.17 -0.55 21.27
CA GLY A 315 19.93 -1.93 20.89
C GLY A 315 21.13 -2.83 21.15
N ILE A 316 22.35 -2.32 21.00
CA ILE A 316 23.60 -3.09 21.09
C ILE A 316 24.24 -2.99 22.47
N GLU A 317 24.39 -1.79 23.03
CA GLU A 317 25.09 -1.57 24.30
C GLU A 317 24.31 -2.16 25.50
N GLY A 318 22.99 -2.36 25.33
CA GLY A 318 22.12 -2.99 26.34
C GLY A 318 22.04 -4.52 26.28
N LEU A 319 22.78 -5.18 25.38
CA LEU A 319 22.72 -6.65 25.24
C LEU A 319 23.43 -7.35 26.41
N SER A 320 22.69 -8.15 27.18
CA SER A 320 23.23 -8.93 28.31
C SER A 320 23.20 -10.45 28.11
N GLN A 321 22.37 -10.98 27.20
CA GLN A 321 22.12 -12.43 27.10
C GLN A 321 21.92 -13.00 25.68
N ARG A 322 21.61 -12.20 24.65
CA ARG A 322 21.36 -12.71 23.28
C ARG A 322 21.99 -11.81 22.23
N VAL A 323 22.68 -12.42 21.27
CA VAL A 323 23.16 -11.74 20.05
C VAL A 323 22.03 -11.82 19.01
N HIS A 324 21.22 -10.77 18.91
CA HIS A 324 20.33 -10.63 17.77
C HIS A 324 21.17 -10.29 16.53
N PRO A 325 20.99 -10.95 15.38
CA PRO A 325 21.80 -10.71 14.18
C PRO A 325 21.62 -9.31 13.57
N VAL A 326 20.56 -8.58 13.97
CA VAL A 326 20.28 -7.22 13.50
C VAL A 326 19.95 -6.34 14.72
N ALA A 327 20.73 -5.29 14.94
CA ALA A 327 20.46 -4.28 15.96
C ALA A 327 19.17 -3.52 15.62
N ARG A 328 18.33 -3.26 16.63
CA ARG A 328 17.22 -2.32 16.44
C ARG A 328 17.78 -0.90 16.38
N GLU A 329 17.66 -0.26 15.22
CA GLU A 329 18.00 1.16 15.05
C GLU A 329 16.95 2.06 15.71
N GLN A 330 17.43 3.05 16.46
CA GLN A 330 16.68 4.17 16.99
C GLN A 330 16.61 5.27 15.93
N GLN A 331 15.44 5.90 15.83
CA GLN A 331 15.28 7.05 14.95
C GLN A 331 15.80 8.30 15.67
N LEU A 332 17.05 8.66 15.40
CA LEU A 332 17.64 9.93 15.83
C LEU A 332 17.38 10.99 14.76
N VAL A 333 16.89 12.15 15.19
CA VAL A 333 16.49 13.25 14.31
C VAL A 333 17.05 14.56 14.86
N TYR A 334 17.55 15.42 13.98
CA TYR A 334 18.17 16.70 14.33
C TYR A 334 17.41 17.84 13.67
N TYR A 335 17.25 18.96 14.39
CA TYR A 335 16.62 20.16 13.85
C TYR A 335 17.59 20.90 12.94
N LEU A 336 17.22 21.15 11.69
CA LEU A 336 17.90 22.09 10.79
C LEU A 336 17.09 23.40 10.73
N PRO A 337 17.63 24.50 11.29
CA PRO A 337 16.97 25.81 11.27
C PRO A 337 16.72 26.36 9.85
N PRO A 338 15.60 27.06 9.59
CA PRO A 338 15.25 27.50 8.24
C PRO A 338 16.20 28.52 7.63
N GLU A 339 16.91 29.30 8.44
CA GLU A 339 17.65 30.50 8.01
C GLU A 339 18.79 30.19 7.04
N ALA A 340 19.39 29.00 7.14
CA ALA A 340 20.51 28.60 6.29
C ALA A 340 20.16 27.49 5.28
N LEU A 341 18.89 27.07 5.18
CA LEU A 341 18.52 25.95 4.29
C LEU A 341 18.79 26.25 2.81
N ALA A 342 18.63 27.51 2.38
CA ALA A 342 18.96 27.94 1.03
C ALA A 342 20.46 27.80 0.75
N ASP A 343 21.29 28.27 1.68
CA ASP A 343 22.75 28.20 1.58
C ASP A 343 23.25 26.76 1.63
N VAL A 344 22.69 25.92 2.51
CA VAL A 344 23.01 24.48 2.58
C VAL A 344 22.76 23.82 1.23
N TRP A 345 21.60 24.08 0.60
CA TRP A 345 21.30 23.52 -0.71
C TRP A 345 22.26 24.04 -1.79
N ALA A 346 22.56 25.35 -1.79
CA ALA A 346 23.54 25.93 -2.70
C ALA A 346 24.92 25.28 -2.55
N THR A 347 25.41 25.10 -1.33
CA THR A 347 26.68 24.42 -1.04
C THR A 347 26.67 22.97 -1.48
N ILE A 348 25.58 22.23 -1.27
CA ILE A 348 25.41 20.85 -1.79
C ILE A 348 25.55 20.85 -3.32
N THR A 349 24.82 21.70 -4.03
CA THR A 349 24.84 21.74 -5.50
C THR A 349 26.21 22.14 -6.05
N ALA A 350 26.95 23.01 -5.36
CA ALA A 350 28.31 23.37 -5.70
C ALA A 350 29.29 22.22 -5.48
N ALA A 351 29.24 21.55 -4.32
CA ALA A 351 30.11 20.43 -3.97
C ALA A 351 29.97 19.25 -4.96
N ILE A 352 28.76 18.99 -5.45
CA ILE A 352 28.50 17.92 -6.44
C ILE A 352 29.24 18.15 -7.78
N GLN A 353 29.63 19.40 -8.08
CA GLN A 353 30.42 19.69 -9.28
C GLN A 353 31.92 19.36 -9.13
N GLU A 354 32.39 19.14 -7.89
CA GLU A 354 33.80 18.83 -7.63
C GLU A 354 34.19 17.42 -8.10
N PRO A 355 35.48 17.20 -8.44
CA PRO A 355 35.97 15.88 -8.79
C PRO A 355 35.77 14.85 -7.67
N GLY A 356 35.12 13.72 -7.97
CA GLY A 356 34.86 12.63 -7.02
C GLY A 356 33.39 12.50 -6.59
N PHE A 357 32.55 13.48 -6.96
CA PHE A 357 31.13 13.51 -6.61
C PHE A 357 30.18 13.47 -7.82
N GLN A 358 30.69 13.17 -9.02
CA GLN A 358 29.91 13.22 -10.25
C GLN A 358 28.69 12.28 -10.25
N GLN A 359 28.75 11.18 -9.50
CA GLN A 359 27.63 10.25 -9.34
C GLN A 359 26.42 10.86 -8.59
N PHE A 360 26.58 12.01 -7.93
CA PHE A 360 25.50 12.74 -7.27
C PHE A 360 24.93 13.89 -8.10
N ARG A 361 25.40 14.08 -9.35
CA ARG A 361 24.82 15.08 -10.27
C ARG A 361 23.33 14.86 -10.45
N ASP A 362 22.61 15.94 -10.73
CA ASP A 362 21.16 15.95 -10.95
C ASP A 362 20.34 15.45 -9.75
N VAL A 363 20.93 15.52 -8.53
CA VAL A 363 20.19 15.26 -7.29
C VAL A 363 18.95 16.16 -7.26
N THR A 364 17.79 15.55 -7.01
CA THR A 364 16.50 16.24 -7.04
C THR A 364 15.80 16.06 -5.70
N ILE A 365 15.17 17.13 -5.21
CA ILE A 365 14.34 17.06 -4.01
C ILE A 365 12.94 16.60 -4.42
N LEU A 366 12.43 15.57 -3.76
CA LEU A 366 11.03 15.18 -3.79
C LEU A 366 10.40 15.50 -2.45
N LEU A 367 9.31 16.25 -2.49
CA LEU A 367 8.44 16.50 -1.35
C LEU A 367 7.20 15.62 -1.49
N GLN A 368 6.89 14.85 -0.45
CA GLN A 368 5.70 14.02 -0.39
C GLN A 368 4.99 14.22 0.94
N ALA A 369 3.76 14.72 0.87
CA ALA A 369 2.79 14.68 1.95
C ALA A 369 1.86 13.49 1.73
N LYS A 370 1.64 12.65 2.74
CA LYS A 370 0.71 11.50 2.67
C LYS A 370 -0.12 11.41 3.93
N ASN A 371 -1.25 10.69 3.84
CA ASN A 371 -2.20 10.46 4.93
C ASN A 371 -2.87 11.76 5.41
N LEU A 372 -3.04 12.74 4.52
CA LEU A 372 -3.68 14.02 4.83
C LEU A 372 -5.21 13.92 4.85
N LYS A 373 -5.78 12.80 4.37
CA LYS A 373 -7.24 12.58 4.23
C LYS A 373 -8.06 13.02 5.42
N VAL A 374 -7.65 12.71 6.65
CA VAL A 374 -8.44 13.08 7.86
C VAL A 374 -8.12 14.50 8.30
N LEU A 375 -6.88 14.95 8.09
CA LEU A 375 -6.41 16.28 8.48
C LEU A 375 -7.10 17.39 7.66
N THR A 376 -7.32 17.18 6.37
CA THR A 376 -7.87 18.18 5.44
C THR A 376 -9.38 18.05 5.22
N LYS A 377 -10.00 16.98 5.72
CA LYS A 377 -11.41 16.63 5.44
C LYS A 377 -12.41 17.66 5.91
N ASP A 378 -13.34 18.08 5.05
CA ASP A 378 -14.51 18.85 5.49
C ASP A 378 -15.77 18.58 4.64
N VAL A 379 -16.93 19.05 5.11
CA VAL A 379 -18.26 18.84 4.51
C VAL A 379 -18.58 19.79 3.34
N THR A 380 -17.69 20.75 3.09
CA THR A 380 -17.78 21.72 1.97
C THR A 380 -16.40 21.86 1.34
N TRP A 381 -16.37 22.11 0.03
CA TRP A 381 -15.12 22.35 -0.70
C TRP A 381 -14.33 23.53 -0.12
N GLU A 382 -15.01 24.65 0.20
CA GLU A 382 -14.36 25.84 0.77
C GLU A 382 -13.59 25.53 2.06
N LYS A 383 -14.25 24.90 3.04
CA LYS A 383 -13.60 24.56 4.31
C LYS A 383 -12.44 23.57 4.16
N MET A 384 -12.54 22.63 3.22
CA MET A 384 -11.44 21.72 2.89
C MET A 384 -10.24 22.51 2.36
N MET A 385 -10.48 23.43 1.41
CA MET A 385 -9.46 24.31 0.84
C MET A 385 -8.82 25.19 1.92
N SER A 386 -9.62 25.91 2.72
CA SER A 386 -9.10 26.79 3.77
C SER A 386 -8.28 26.01 4.80
N ARG A 387 -8.73 24.81 5.18
CA ARG A 387 -8.00 23.96 6.13
C ARG A 387 -6.67 23.50 5.55
N PHE A 388 -6.66 23.00 4.32
CA PHE A 388 -5.42 22.60 3.66
C PHE A 388 -4.44 23.78 3.54
N GLU A 389 -4.92 24.93 3.06
CA GLU A 389 -4.09 26.13 2.90
C GLU A 389 -3.46 26.57 4.22
N GLN A 390 -4.21 26.53 5.33
CA GLN A 390 -3.70 26.89 6.65
C GLN A 390 -2.45 26.08 7.04
N TYR A 391 -2.44 24.77 6.79
CA TYR A 391 -1.26 23.94 7.03
C TYR A 391 -0.16 24.20 5.99
N TRP A 392 -0.54 24.23 4.70
CA TRP A 392 0.40 24.35 3.61
C TRP A 392 1.17 25.67 3.63
N THR A 393 0.51 26.82 3.68
CA THR A 393 1.17 28.14 3.61
C THR A 393 1.99 28.47 4.86
N SER A 394 1.65 27.84 5.98
CA SER A 394 2.37 27.94 7.26
C SER A 394 3.72 27.24 7.22
N ALA A 395 3.81 26.09 6.53
CA ALA A 395 5.03 25.26 6.51
C ALA A 395 5.84 25.36 5.21
N ILE A 396 5.18 25.66 4.08
CA ILE A 396 5.77 25.60 2.74
C ILE A 396 5.95 26.98 2.13
N ASP A 397 7.13 27.22 1.56
CA ASP A 397 7.41 28.35 0.68
C ASP A 397 7.17 27.95 -0.78
N ASN A 398 6.05 28.43 -1.33
CA ASN A 398 5.67 28.15 -2.71
C ASN A 398 6.63 28.73 -3.75
N SER A 399 7.49 29.70 -3.40
CA SER A 399 8.51 30.23 -4.33
C SER A 399 9.56 29.19 -4.71
N HIS A 400 9.74 28.16 -3.89
CA HIS A 400 10.63 27.03 -4.15
C HIS A 400 9.92 25.80 -4.73
N THR A 401 8.59 25.84 -4.89
CA THR A 401 7.85 24.74 -5.55
C THR A 401 7.92 24.90 -7.07
N THR A 402 8.23 23.82 -7.79
CA THR A 402 8.19 23.82 -9.26
C THR A 402 6.76 23.64 -9.77
N THR A 403 6.60 23.65 -11.11
CA THR A 403 5.32 23.35 -11.78
C THR A 403 4.88 21.90 -11.61
N ASP A 404 5.80 20.98 -11.35
CA ASP A 404 5.49 19.57 -11.06
C ASP A 404 4.99 19.41 -9.62
N LEU A 405 3.77 19.89 -9.38
CA LEU A 405 3.02 19.76 -8.13
C LEU A 405 1.70 19.05 -8.40
N TYR A 406 1.41 18.00 -7.64
CA TYR A 406 0.24 17.16 -7.81
C TYR A 406 -0.49 16.95 -6.48
N PHE A 407 -1.81 16.83 -6.56
CA PHE A 407 -2.72 16.64 -5.44
C PHE A 407 -3.58 15.41 -5.66
N ASP A 408 -3.78 14.62 -4.60
CA ASP A 408 -4.83 13.60 -4.56
C ASP A 408 -6.08 14.22 -3.94
N VAL A 409 -7.00 14.65 -4.79
CA VAL A 409 -8.29 15.22 -4.37
C VAL A 409 -9.27 14.08 -4.11
N GLY A 410 -9.78 14.00 -2.90
CA GLY A 410 -10.71 13.00 -2.44
C GLY A 410 -12.13 13.54 -2.25
N LYS A 411 -13.11 12.70 -2.54
CA LYS A 411 -14.49 12.84 -2.07
C LYS A 411 -14.91 11.53 -1.42
N GLU A 412 -15.52 11.64 -0.25
CA GLU A 412 -16.04 10.50 0.50
C GLU A 412 -17.52 10.72 0.79
N THR A 413 -18.33 9.74 0.38
CA THR A 413 -19.78 9.68 0.66
C THR A 413 -19.96 8.66 1.76
N CYS A 414 -20.38 9.10 2.94
CA CYS A 414 -20.42 8.29 4.15
C CYS A 414 -21.83 8.31 4.78
N PRO A 415 -22.32 7.18 5.33
CA PRO A 415 -23.56 7.16 6.09
C PRO A 415 -23.52 8.17 7.24
N GLN A 416 -24.67 8.80 7.53
CA GLN A 416 -24.78 9.77 8.62
C GLN A 416 -24.98 9.13 10.00
N GLN A 417 -25.17 7.82 10.01
CA GLN A 417 -25.34 6.98 11.19
C GLN A 417 -24.07 7.03 12.04
N PRO A 418 -24.18 7.30 13.35
CA PRO A 418 -23.02 7.40 14.21
C PRO A 418 -22.31 6.05 14.32
N SER A 419 -20.99 6.08 14.18
CA SER A 419 -20.13 4.94 14.49
C SER A 419 -19.95 4.81 16.00
N GLN A 420 -19.92 3.58 16.50
CA GLN A 420 -19.65 3.25 17.90
C GLN A 420 -18.56 2.20 17.99
N VAL A 421 -17.83 2.20 19.11
CA VAL A 421 -16.89 1.13 19.46
C VAL A 421 -17.63 0.12 20.31
N LEU A 422 -17.45 -1.17 20.02
CA LEU A 422 -18.00 -2.23 20.85
C LEU A 422 -17.45 -2.14 22.29
N PRO A 423 -18.32 -2.15 23.32
CA PRO A 423 -17.89 -2.19 24.72
C PRO A 423 -16.97 -3.38 25.01
N TRP A 424 -15.96 -3.18 25.87
CA TRP A 424 -15.04 -4.25 26.28
C TRP A 424 -15.78 -5.47 26.87
N SER A 425 -16.85 -5.24 27.65
CA SER A 425 -17.66 -6.32 28.22
C SER A 425 -18.27 -7.22 27.14
N GLN A 426 -18.75 -6.65 26.05
CA GLN A 426 -19.31 -7.39 24.90
C GLN A 426 -18.21 -8.11 24.11
N LEU A 427 -17.07 -7.43 23.87
CA LEU A 427 -15.90 -8.05 23.23
C LEU A 427 -15.36 -9.24 24.03
N ALA A 428 -15.29 -9.12 25.35
CA ALA A 428 -14.77 -10.17 26.24
C ALA A 428 -15.76 -11.33 26.42
N ALA A 429 -17.06 -11.05 26.40
CA ALA A 429 -18.09 -12.09 26.49
C ALA A 429 -18.33 -12.82 25.16
N GLY A 430 -17.90 -12.25 24.02
CA GLY A 430 -18.28 -12.73 22.69
C GLY A 430 -19.76 -12.59 22.40
N ILE A 431 -20.48 -11.80 23.20
CA ILE A 431 -21.93 -11.57 23.12
C ILE A 431 -22.14 -10.25 22.38
N ILE A 432 -22.78 -10.33 21.21
CA ILE A 432 -23.38 -9.18 20.54
C ILE A 432 -24.86 -9.21 20.96
N GLU A 433 -25.24 -8.39 21.94
CA GLU A 433 -26.66 -8.21 22.30
C GLU A 433 -27.41 -7.51 21.16
N ASP A 434 -28.75 -7.49 21.24
CA ASP A 434 -29.66 -6.95 20.22
C ASP A 434 -29.14 -5.64 19.62
N PRO A 435 -29.19 -5.51 18.28
CA PRO A 435 -28.60 -4.37 17.60
C PRO A 435 -29.23 -3.05 18.07
N PRO A 436 -28.44 -1.97 18.21
CA PRO A 436 -28.98 -0.66 18.57
C PRO A 436 -30.08 -0.23 17.59
N GLN A 437 -31.02 0.61 18.06
CA GLN A 437 -32.13 1.15 17.26
C GLN A 437 -31.71 1.80 15.92
N LYS A 438 -30.43 2.22 15.78
CA LYS A 438 -29.82 2.61 14.52
C LYS A 438 -28.55 1.80 14.31
N GLN A 439 -28.55 0.96 13.28
CA GLN A 439 -27.40 0.12 12.95
C GLN A 439 -26.35 0.93 12.17
N ALA A 440 -25.08 0.60 12.39
CA ALA A 440 -23.99 1.16 11.59
C ALA A 440 -24.06 0.62 10.16
N GLU A 441 -23.59 1.41 9.20
CA GLU A 441 -23.80 1.11 7.79
C GLU A 441 -22.52 1.12 6.97
N THR A 442 -22.46 0.26 5.96
CA THR A 442 -21.38 0.27 4.97
C THR A 442 -21.92 0.46 3.57
N LEU A 443 -21.33 1.40 2.83
CA LEU A 443 -21.61 1.63 1.42
C LEU A 443 -20.61 0.89 0.54
N LEU A 444 -21.12 0.30 -0.55
CA LEU A 444 -20.31 -0.32 -1.59
C LEU A 444 -20.75 0.19 -2.97
N TYR A 445 -19.81 0.50 -3.86
CA TYR A 445 -20.16 0.93 -5.22
C TYR A 445 -20.91 -0.16 -5.99
N ARG A 446 -21.92 0.27 -6.75
CA ARG A 446 -22.55 -0.58 -7.77
C ARG A 446 -21.59 -0.73 -8.94
N ARG A 447 -21.38 -1.97 -9.39
CA ARG A 447 -20.53 -2.29 -10.54
C ARG A 447 -20.98 -1.58 -11.81
N CYS A 448 -22.28 -1.56 -12.09
CA CYS A 448 -22.82 -0.90 -13.28
C CYS A 448 -22.51 0.61 -13.34
N CYS A 449 -22.46 1.28 -12.17
CA CYS A 449 -22.12 2.71 -12.10
C CYS A 449 -20.63 2.93 -12.37
N LEU A 450 -19.76 2.08 -11.81
CA LEU A 450 -18.32 2.14 -12.07
C LEU A 450 -17.98 1.83 -13.54
N GLU A 451 -18.60 0.79 -14.11
CA GLU A 451 -18.41 0.44 -15.52
C GLU A 451 -18.92 1.52 -16.46
N SER A 452 -20.06 2.15 -16.15
CA SER A 452 -20.59 3.27 -16.93
C SER A 452 -19.67 4.49 -16.86
N TYR A 453 -19.16 4.84 -15.67
CA TYR A 453 -18.17 5.90 -15.53
C TYR A 453 -16.92 5.59 -16.38
N ALA A 454 -16.39 4.38 -16.29
CA ALA A 454 -15.22 3.94 -17.06
C ALA A 454 -15.45 4.03 -18.58
N PHE A 455 -16.64 3.64 -19.04
CA PHE A 455 -17.06 3.73 -20.44
C PHE A 455 -17.17 5.19 -20.91
N GLN A 456 -17.77 6.06 -20.10
CA GLN A 456 -17.89 7.48 -20.40
C GLN A 456 -16.52 8.14 -20.52
N VAL A 457 -15.63 7.88 -19.57
CA VAL A 457 -14.24 8.39 -19.60
C VAL A 457 -13.46 7.88 -20.82
N GLY A 458 -13.71 6.62 -21.24
CA GLY A 458 -13.03 6.00 -22.38
C GLY A 458 -13.53 6.42 -23.77
N ASN A 459 -14.81 6.80 -23.91
CA ASN A 459 -15.43 7.12 -25.21
C ASN A 459 -15.63 8.62 -25.49
N ARG A 460 -15.37 9.51 -24.53
CA ARG A 460 -15.54 10.97 -24.70
C ARG A 460 -14.50 11.62 -25.63
N HIS A 461 -13.44 10.92 -26.03
CA HIS A 461 -12.48 11.38 -27.04
C HIS A 461 -12.28 10.32 -28.12
N THR A 462 -12.49 10.70 -29.39
CA THR A 462 -12.45 9.80 -30.56
C THR A 462 -11.09 9.14 -30.79
N ASP A 463 -10.01 9.66 -30.18
CA ASP A 463 -8.63 9.16 -30.31
C ASP A 463 -8.07 8.43 -29.07
N ASP A 464 -8.85 8.28 -27.98
CA ASP A 464 -8.35 7.70 -26.71
C ASP A 464 -8.46 6.16 -26.62
N LYS A 465 -8.93 5.48 -27.67
CA LYS A 465 -9.11 4.00 -27.67
C LYS A 465 -7.79 3.29 -27.38
N GLY A 466 -7.67 2.72 -26.19
CA GLY A 466 -6.51 1.92 -25.75
C GLY A 466 -5.41 2.68 -25.01
N THR A 467 -5.63 3.95 -24.65
CA THR A 467 -4.62 4.77 -23.96
C THR A 467 -4.71 4.75 -22.44
N GLN A 468 -5.76 4.18 -21.83
CA GLN A 468 -5.98 4.17 -20.38
C GLN A 468 -6.00 2.73 -19.84
N LYS A 469 -5.39 2.51 -18.67
CA LYS A 469 -5.43 1.22 -17.97
C LYS A 469 -6.56 1.23 -16.95
N GLN A 470 -7.60 0.44 -17.21
CA GLN A 470 -8.75 0.30 -16.32
C GLN A 470 -8.70 -1.06 -15.63
N VAL A 471 -8.79 -1.07 -14.30
CA VAL A 471 -8.79 -2.31 -13.53
C VAL A 471 -9.94 -2.30 -12.54
N PHE A 472 -10.88 -3.23 -12.73
CA PHE A 472 -11.95 -3.50 -11.78
C PHE A 472 -11.54 -4.62 -10.83
N TYR A 473 -11.81 -4.46 -9.54
CA TYR A 473 -11.58 -5.50 -8.54
C TYR A 473 -12.89 -5.80 -7.82
N PRO A 474 -13.46 -7.01 -7.98
CA PRO A 474 -14.65 -7.43 -7.25
C PRO A 474 -14.43 -7.39 -5.74
N PHE A 475 -15.46 -7.06 -4.98
CA PHE A 475 -15.39 -7.04 -3.51
C PHE A 475 -15.73 -8.42 -2.95
N SER A 476 -14.74 -9.13 -2.40
CA SER A 476 -14.93 -10.38 -1.63
C SER A 476 -15.89 -11.38 -2.31
N MET A 477 -15.65 -11.68 -3.59
CA MET A 477 -16.46 -12.61 -4.40
C MET A 477 -17.91 -12.19 -4.67
N LEU A 478 -18.28 -10.93 -4.43
CA LEU A 478 -19.55 -10.36 -4.86
C LEU A 478 -19.42 -9.78 -6.27
N GLN A 479 -20.28 -10.22 -7.18
CA GLN A 479 -20.18 -9.88 -8.61
C GLN A 479 -20.59 -8.43 -8.93
N ASP A 480 -21.61 -7.92 -8.25
CA ASP A 480 -22.26 -6.64 -8.57
C ASP A 480 -21.63 -5.43 -7.87
N THR A 481 -20.51 -5.63 -7.18
CA THR A 481 -19.84 -4.59 -6.42
C THR A 481 -18.32 -4.74 -6.45
N GLY A 482 -17.62 -3.63 -6.29
CA GLY A 482 -16.16 -3.64 -6.32
C GLY A 482 -15.55 -2.26 -6.21
N ARG A 483 -14.31 -2.19 -6.67
CA ARG A 483 -13.51 -0.96 -6.80
C ARG A 483 -12.99 -0.84 -8.22
N LEU A 484 -12.74 0.37 -8.65
CA LEU A 484 -12.23 0.68 -9.99
C LEU A 484 -11.00 1.60 -9.87
N THR A 485 -9.94 1.27 -10.59
CA THR A 485 -8.81 2.17 -10.83
C THR A 485 -8.74 2.47 -12.33
N ILE A 486 -8.66 3.74 -12.70
CA ILE A 486 -8.40 4.21 -14.06
C ILE A 486 -7.08 4.98 -14.05
N GLU A 487 -6.04 4.42 -14.63
CA GLU A 487 -4.78 5.13 -14.85
C GLU A 487 -4.78 5.77 -16.24
N THR A 488 -4.57 7.08 -16.27
CA THR A 488 -4.46 7.83 -17.52
C THR A 488 -3.12 7.50 -18.16
N GLY A 489 -3.11 6.81 -19.29
CA GLY A 489 -1.85 6.44 -19.94
C GLY A 489 -1.22 7.59 -20.72
N LYS A 490 0.02 7.35 -21.14
CA LYS A 490 0.93 8.40 -21.64
C LYS A 490 0.44 9.12 -22.90
N ARG A 491 -0.39 8.47 -23.70
CA ARG A 491 -0.92 9.01 -24.96
C ARG A 491 -2.30 9.65 -24.82
N SER A 492 -2.94 9.56 -23.64
CA SER A 492 -4.26 10.15 -23.44
C SER A 492 -4.17 11.67 -23.36
N ALA A 493 -5.13 12.38 -23.97
CA ALA A 493 -5.23 13.84 -23.89
C ALA A 493 -5.47 14.36 -22.46
N ARG A 494 -5.98 13.52 -21.56
CA ARG A 494 -6.19 13.85 -20.13
C ARG A 494 -4.88 13.95 -19.35
N ARG A 495 -3.83 13.25 -19.78
CA ARG A 495 -2.52 13.21 -19.13
C ARG A 495 -1.80 14.57 -19.20
N PRO A 496 -1.64 15.22 -20.38
CA PRO A 496 -1.09 16.57 -20.47
C PRO A 496 -2.03 17.62 -19.86
N ALA A 497 -3.34 17.39 -19.82
CA ALA A 497 -4.29 18.25 -19.12
C ALA A 497 -4.24 18.12 -17.58
N GLY A 498 -3.40 17.23 -17.04
CA GLY A 498 -3.07 17.18 -15.61
C GLY A 498 -3.69 16.03 -14.81
N LEU A 499 -4.52 15.14 -15.39
CA LEU A 499 -5.12 14.01 -14.66
C LEU A 499 -4.26 12.73 -14.80
N LEU A 500 -3.73 12.22 -13.69
CA LEU A 500 -2.83 11.07 -13.70
C LEU A 500 -3.54 9.73 -13.47
N TYR A 501 -4.47 9.66 -12.50
CA TYR A 501 -5.36 8.52 -12.30
C TYR A 501 -6.62 8.92 -11.54
N SER A 502 -7.61 8.03 -11.53
CA SER A 502 -8.80 8.09 -10.68
C SER A 502 -9.05 6.73 -10.03
N GLN A 503 -9.44 6.72 -8.75
CA GLN A 503 -9.72 5.49 -8.01
C GLN A 503 -11.03 5.59 -7.25
N PHE A 504 -11.82 4.51 -7.26
CA PHE A 504 -13.12 4.39 -6.60
C PHE A 504 -13.11 3.14 -5.73
N TYR A 505 -13.33 3.26 -4.42
CA TYR A 505 -13.34 2.12 -3.50
C TYR A 505 -14.21 2.37 -2.27
N SER A 506 -14.57 1.30 -1.55
CA SER A 506 -15.20 1.41 -0.22
C SER A 506 -14.14 1.59 0.88
N SER A 507 -14.38 2.51 1.81
CA SER A 507 -13.53 2.78 2.96
C SER A 507 -13.51 1.64 3.98
N VAL A 508 -14.35 0.61 3.83
CA VAL A 508 -14.26 -0.63 4.63
C VAL A 508 -12.90 -1.33 4.47
N LYS A 509 -12.12 -0.99 3.42
CA LYS A 509 -10.73 -1.44 3.27
C LYS A 509 -9.86 -1.13 4.49
N GLU A 510 -10.16 -0.06 5.24
CA GLU A 510 -9.41 0.37 6.43
C GLU A 510 -9.49 -0.65 7.58
N VAL A 511 -10.45 -1.58 7.55
CA VAL A 511 -10.50 -2.73 8.47
C VAL A 511 -9.30 -3.68 8.22
N PHE A 512 -8.79 -3.73 6.99
CA PHE A 512 -7.82 -4.72 6.54
C PHE A 512 -6.46 -4.15 6.14
N ALA A 513 -6.42 -2.92 5.62
CA ALA A 513 -5.20 -2.26 5.18
C ALA A 513 -4.50 -1.59 6.38
N ALA A 514 -3.28 -2.02 6.69
CA ALA A 514 -2.45 -1.38 7.71
C ALA A 514 -1.15 -0.89 7.07
N GLY A 515 -1.03 0.42 6.80
CA GLY A 515 0.15 0.98 6.12
C GLY A 515 0.45 0.32 4.77
N ASN A 516 -0.59 0.13 3.94
CA ASN A 516 -0.56 -0.63 2.67
C ASN A 516 -0.29 -2.13 2.79
N VAL A 517 -0.22 -2.70 4.00
CA VAL A 517 -0.12 -4.15 4.20
C VAL A 517 -1.52 -4.76 4.28
N TYR A 518 -1.88 -5.51 3.23
CA TYR A 518 -3.13 -6.28 3.16
C TYR A 518 -2.97 -7.67 3.80
N PRO A 519 -4.06 -8.31 4.27
CA PRO A 519 -4.01 -9.67 4.80
C PRO A 519 -3.39 -10.65 3.79
N PHE A 520 -2.52 -11.54 4.29
CA PHE A 520 -1.92 -12.65 3.53
C PHE A 520 -1.05 -12.25 2.31
N ILE A 521 -0.62 -10.98 2.24
CA ILE A 521 0.26 -10.48 1.17
C ILE A 521 1.68 -11.08 1.22
N ASN A 522 2.11 -11.60 2.37
CA ASN A 522 3.43 -12.22 2.51
C ASN A 522 3.49 -13.54 1.73
N THR A 523 4.11 -13.51 0.54
CA THR A 523 4.24 -14.67 -0.33
C THR A 523 5.10 -15.78 0.24
N ALA A 524 6.01 -15.47 1.15
CA ALA A 524 6.82 -16.49 1.80
C ALA A 524 6.00 -17.50 2.62
N ILE A 525 4.76 -17.18 3.02
CA ILE A 525 3.85 -18.11 3.72
C ILE A 525 3.54 -19.34 2.86
N GLU A 526 3.62 -19.25 1.53
CA GLU A 526 3.49 -20.39 0.61
C GLU A 526 4.49 -21.51 0.89
N THR A 527 5.65 -21.17 1.47
CA THR A 527 6.66 -22.15 1.90
C THR A 527 6.11 -23.12 2.95
N LEU A 528 5.04 -22.77 3.67
CA LEU A 528 4.36 -23.67 4.59
C LEU A 528 3.65 -24.83 3.88
N ALA A 529 3.30 -24.67 2.59
CA ALA A 529 2.69 -25.71 1.79
C ALA A 529 3.69 -26.81 1.35
N LEU A 530 5.00 -26.54 1.41
CA LEU A 530 6.04 -27.46 0.95
C LEU A 530 6.35 -28.56 1.97
N ASP A 531 6.70 -29.74 1.45
CA ASP A 531 7.19 -30.86 2.25
C ASP A 531 8.40 -30.49 3.12
N LYS A 532 8.45 -31.00 4.36
CA LYS A 532 9.53 -30.68 5.31
C LYS A 532 10.90 -31.18 4.84
N LYS A 533 10.97 -32.34 4.17
CA LYS A 533 12.22 -32.86 3.61
C LYS A 533 12.65 -32.03 2.41
N LEU A 534 11.72 -31.67 1.52
CA LEU A 534 12.02 -30.78 0.38
C LEU A 534 12.61 -29.44 0.85
N ARG A 535 12.01 -28.85 1.89
CA ARG A 535 12.54 -27.63 2.53
C ARG A 535 13.96 -27.82 3.06
N LYS A 536 14.20 -28.88 3.83
CA LYS A 536 15.54 -29.20 4.35
C LYS A 536 16.55 -29.47 3.23
N THR A 537 16.15 -30.15 2.15
CA THR A 537 17.02 -30.39 1.00
C THR A 537 17.36 -29.08 0.29
N TRP A 538 16.42 -28.15 0.14
CA TRP A 538 16.69 -26.83 -0.44
C TRP A 538 17.55 -25.96 0.47
N GLU A 539 17.41 -26.07 1.79
CA GLU A 539 18.33 -25.45 2.76
C GLU A 539 19.75 -25.99 2.61
N LEU A 540 19.91 -27.31 2.42
CA LEU A 540 21.21 -27.99 2.31
C LEU A 540 21.90 -27.77 0.95
N VAL A 541 21.15 -27.79 -0.16
CA VAL A 541 21.70 -27.71 -1.53
C VAL A 541 21.84 -26.26 -2.00
N GLY A 542 20.94 -25.38 -1.60
CA GLY A 542 20.87 -23.99 -2.09
C GLY A 542 21.57 -22.95 -1.22
N GLY A 543 22.20 -23.34 -0.10
CA GLY A 543 22.76 -22.37 0.85
C GLY A 543 21.70 -21.48 1.54
N GLY A 544 20.45 -21.95 1.57
CA GLY A 544 19.35 -21.35 2.33
C GLY A 544 18.03 -21.27 1.57
N LEU A 545 16.99 -21.95 2.07
CA LEU A 545 15.67 -21.31 2.05
C LEU A 545 15.74 -20.17 3.06
N SER A 546 15.58 -18.93 2.61
CA SER A 546 15.72 -17.73 3.45
C SER A 546 14.67 -17.64 4.58
N HIS A 547 13.66 -18.52 4.60
CA HIS A 547 12.48 -18.38 5.45
C HIS A 547 12.39 -19.43 6.55
N GLN A 548 12.41 -18.97 7.81
CA GLN A 548 12.22 -19.82 8.97
C GLN A 548 10.73 -20.21 9.14
N PRO A 549 10.36 -21.51 9.16
CA PRO A 549 8.96 -21.93 9.26
C PRO A 549 8.21 -21.37 10.49
N ALA A 550 8.88 -21.26 11.63
CA ALA A 550 8.30 -20.67 12.84
C ALA A 550 7.92 -19.18 12.64
N ALA A 551 8.74 -18.43 11.91
CA ALA A 551 8.44 -17.03 11.57
C ALA A 551 7.25 -16.93 10.61
N LEU A 552 7.15 -17.85 9.63
CA LEU A 552 6.04 -17.90 8.69
C LEU A 552 4.71 -18.29 9.36
N ILE A 553 4.71 -19.28 10.26
CA ILE A 553 3.53 -19.64 11.07
C ILE A 553 3.11 -18.44 11.92
N LYS A 554 4.06 -17.76 12.57
CA LYS A 554 3.78 -16.54 13.34
C LYS A 554 3.16 -15.45 12.46
N ALA A 555 3.68 -15.22 11.26
CA ALA A 555 3.13 -14.23 10.32
C ALA A 555 1.70 -14.59 9.86
N TYR A 556 1.44 -15.87 9.57
CA TYR A 556 0.12 -16.38 9.22
C TYR A 556 -0.90 -16.19 10.36
N LEU A 557 -0.56 -16.64 11.58
CA LEU A 557 -1.42 -16.52 12.76
C LEU A 557 -1.66 -15.07 13.15
N TYR A 558 -0.63 -14.22 13.10
CA TYR A 558 -0.79 -12.80 13.35
C TYR A 558 -1.74 -12.14 12.35
N THR A 559 -1.66 -12.51 11.07
CA THR A 559 -2.59 -12.03 10.04
C THR A 559 -4.02 -12.43 10.36
N LYS A 560 -4.26 -13.69 10.74
CA LYS A 560 -5.59 -14.18 11.14
C LYS A 560 -6.18 -13.37 12.30
N LEU A 561 -5.42 -13.23 13.39
CA LEU A 561 -5.89 -12.53 14.58
C LEU A 561 -6.11 -11.03 14.30
N ARG A 562 -5.27 -10.41 13.47
CA ARG A 562 -5.47 -9.03 13.03
C ARG A 562 -6.81 -8.87 12.31
N CYS A 563 -7.14 -9.77 11.38
CA CYS A 563 -8.44 -9.78 10.71
C CYS A 563 -9.58 -10.03 11.71
N HIS A 564 -9.44 -11.01 12.60
CA HIS A 564 -10.45 -11.35 13.61
C HIS A 564 -10.83 -10.14 14.47
N HIS A 565 -9.83 -9.49 15.09
CA HIS A 565 -10.07 -8.35 15.97
C HIS A 565 -10.57 -7.12 15.21
N ALA A 566 -10.03 -6.86 14.02
CA ALA A 566 -10.46 -5.71 13.22
C ALA A 566 -11.91 -5.84 12.76
N ILE A 567 -12.33 -7.03 12.31
CA ILE A 567 -13.71 -7.32 11.90
C ILE A 567 -14.66 -7.14 13.08
N ILE A 568 -14.41 -7.85 14.19
CA ILE A 568 -15.31 -7.81 15.35
C ILE A 568 -15.42 -6.37 15.85
N GLY A 569 -14.30 -5.71 16.13
CA GLY A 569 -14.27 -4.34 16.65
C GLY A 569 -14.88 -3.28 15.72
N SER A 570 -15.10 -3.60 14.44
CA SER A 570 -15.64 -2.68 13.45
C SER A 570 -17.12 -2.87 13.11
N LYS A 571 -17.80 -3.88 13.68
CA LYS A 571 -19.23 -4.17 13.38
C LYS A 571 -20.18 -3.00 13.64
N GLN A 572 -19.82 -2.09 14.57
CA GLN A 572 -20.60 -0.88 14.89
C GLN A 572 -20.02 0.40 14.26
N LYS A 573 -19.12 0.29 13.28
CA LYS A 573 -18.57 1.45 12.56
C LYS A 573 -19.26 1.61 11.21
N SER A 574 -19.48 2.85 10.80
CA SER A 574 -19.99 3.17 9.47
C SER A 574 -18.82 3.38 8.50
N PHE A 575 -18.98 2.92 7.27
CA PHE A 575 -17.97 3.02 6.22
C PHE A 575 -18.58 3.55 4.93
N GLY A 576 -17.99 4.60 4.38
CA GLY A 576 -18.42 5.20 3.13
C GLY A 576 -17.79 4.58 1.89
N ILE A 577 -18.13 5.16 0.74
CA ILE A 577 -17.41 5.01 -0.52
C ILE A 577 -16.57 6.25 -0.79
N ARG A 578 -15.46 6.07 -1.50
CA ARG A 578 -14.50 7.12 -1.81
C ARG A 578 -14.19 7.15 -3.29
N GLU A 579 -14.05 8.36 -3.83
CA GLU A 579 -13.38 8.63 -5.10
C GLU A 579 -12.16 9.52 -4.86
N GLU A 580 -11.11 9.30 -5.62
CA GLU A 580 -9.83 9.98 -5.49
C GLU A 580 -9.24 10.24 -6.87
N HIS A 581 -8.77 11.46 -7.11
CA HIS A 581 -8.20 11.90 -8.39
C HIS A 581 -6.83 12.54 -8.17
N ARG A 582 -5.78 12.02 -8.82
CA ARG A 582 -4.46 12.65 -8.83
C ARG A 582 -4.37 13.67 -9.95
N VAL A 583 -4.32 14.95 -9.60
CA VAL A 583 -4.37 16.08 -10.53
C VAL A 583 -3.16 16.99 -10.38
N SER A 584 -2.71 17.63 -11.47
CA SER A 584 -1.69 18.68 -11.39
C SER A 584 -2.23 19.94 -10.70
N LYS A 585 -1.34 20.82 -10.26
CA LYS A 585 -1.71 22.11 -9.65
C LYS A 585 -2.57 22.97 -10.57
N GLU A 586 -2.26 23.01 -11.87
CA GLU A 586 -3.04 23.79 -12.84
C GLU A 586 -4.47 23.27 -12.94
N LEU A 587 -4.63 21.95 -13.05
CA LEU A 587 -5.95 21.31 -13.10
C LEU A 587 -6.71 21.46 -11.78
N PHE A 588 -6.01 21.34 -10.65
CA PHE A 588 -6.59 21.56 -9.32
C PHE A 588 -7.17 22.97 -9.16
N ASN A 589 -6.40 24.00 -9.52
CA ASN A 589 -6.86 25.39 -9.49
C ASN A 589 -8.02 25.65 -10.46
N ALA A 590 -7.99 25.00 -11.63
CA ALA A 590 -9.09 25.08 -12.59
C ALA A 590 -10.37 24.43 -12.04
N ILE A 591 -10.28 23.28 -11.35
CA ILE A 591 -11.41 22.64 -10.68
C ILE A 591 -11.99 23.56 -9.59
N ASP A 592 -11.14 24.14 -8.74
CA ASP A 592 -11.57 25.11 -7.71
C ASP A 592 -12.29 26.30 -8.35
N THR A 593 -11.75 26.85 -9.43
CA THR A 593 -12.38 27.94 -10.19
C THR A 593 -13.75 27.54 -10.74
N GLN A 594 -13.89 26.34 -11.31
CA GLN A 594 -15.18 25.83 -11.81
C GLN A 594 -16.20 25.68 -10.67
N ILE A 595 -15.80 25.11 -9.53
CA ILE A 595 -16.66 24.93 -8.36
C ILE A 595 -17.11 26.29 -7.79
N ARG A 596 -16.20 27.27 -7.71
CA ARG A 596 -16.51 28.62 -7.24
C ARG A 596 -17.43 29.38 -8.19
N SER A 597 -17.15 29.34 -9.50
CA SER A 597 -17.96 30.02 -10.52
C SER A 597 -19.42 29.54 -10.57
N ARG A 598 -19.67 28.30 -10.13
CA ARG A 598 -21.01 27.69 -10.03
C ARG A 598 -21.63 27.82 -8.64
N GLU A 599 -20.99 28.56 -7.73
CA GLU A 599 -21.42 28.75 -6.35
C GLU A 599 -21.64 27.43 -5.59
N LEU A 600 -20.80 26.43 -5.89
CA LEU A 600 -20.89 25.09 -5.28
C LEU A 600 -20.00 24.93 -4.05
N HIS A 601 -19.00 25.80 -3.87
CA HIS A 601 -17.94 25.68 -2.87
C HIS A 601 -18.42 25.57 -1.41
N ASP A 602 -19.49 26.28 -1.05
CA ASP A 602 -20.09 26.27 0.30
C ASP A 602 -21.25 25.28 0.46
N LYS A 603 -21.61 24.54 -0.60
CA LYS A 603 -22.74 23.60 -0.56
C LYS A 603 -22.35 22.33 0.18
N ARG A 604 -23.12 21.99 1.21
CA ARG A 604 -23.11 20.67 1.83
C ARG A 604 -23.95 19.72 0.98
N LEU A 605 -23.38 18.57 0.63
CA LEU A 605 -24.06 17.58 -0.21
C LEU A 605 -24.54 16.39 0.63
N ILE A 606 -25.72 15.90 0.26
CA ILE A 606 -26.30 14.66 0.77
C ILE A 606 -26.71 13.85 -0.46
N VAL A 607 -26.18 12.65 -0.58
CA VAL A 607 -26.58 11.70 -1.63
C VAL A 607 -27.74 10.87 -1.06
N PRO A 608 -28.93 10.88 -1.70
CA PRO A 608 -30.03 10.02 -1.29
C PRO A 608 -29.63 8.55 -1.37
N THR A 609 -30.28 7.71 -0.55
CA THR A 609 -30.17 6.25 -0.62
C THR A 609 -31.44 5.70 -1.29
N ASP A 610 -31.46 5.68 -2.61
CA ASP A 610 -32.56 5.22 -3.45
C ASP A 610 -32.08 4.24 -4.55
N ASP A 611 -32.99 3.83 -5.42
CA ASP A 611 -32.69 2.89 -6.53
C ASP A 611 -31.68 3.45 -7.55
N GLY A 612 -31.52 4.77 -7.62
CA GLY A 612 -30.61 5.47 -8.51
C GLY A 612 -29.27 5.84 -7.88
N SER A 613 -29.06 5.55 -6.59
CA SER A 613 -27.78 5.82 -5.92
C SER A 613 -26.66 4.97 -6.53
N PRO A 614 -25.41 5.51 -6.62
CA PRO A 614 -24.28 4.76 -7.19
C PRO A 614 -23.73 3.66 -6.27
N TYR A 615 -24.39 3.42 -5.14
CA TYR A 615 -23.96 2.48 -4.11
C TYR A 615 -25.11 1.61 -3.60
N TYR A 616 -24.73 0.46 -3.07
CA TYR A 616 -25.52 -0.34 -2.14
C TYR A 616 -25.26 0.12 -0.71
N SER A 617 -26.24 -0.03 0.17
CA SER A 617 -26.13 0.24 1.60
C SER A 617 -26.48 -1.01 2.38
N PHE A 618 -25.61 -1.43 3.29
CA PHE A 618 -25.82 -2.60 4.15
C PHE A 618 -25.64 -2.19 5.60
N THR A 619 -26.22 -2.97 6.52
CA THR A 619 -25.73 -2.98 7.89
C THR A 619 -24.25 -3.42 7.86
N THR A 620 -23.39 -2.72 8.60
CA THR A 620 -21.97 -3.08 8.67
C THR A 620 -21.80 -4.50 9.22
N ASP A 621 -22.69 -4.95 10.10
CA ASP A 621 -22.66 -6.29 10.65
C ASP A 621 -22.84 -7.38 9.58
N THR A 622 -23.84 -7.23 8.70
CA THR A 622 -24.07 -8.15 7.57
C THR A 622 -22.83 -8.24 6.69
N LEU A 623 -22.30 -7.08 6.28
CA LEU A 623 -21.14 -7.06 5.38
C LEU A 623 -19.87 -7.63 6.03
N LEU A 624 -19.57 -7.26 7.28
CA LEU A 624 -18.38 -7.76 7.96
C LEU A 624 -18.51 -9.23 8.34
N THR A 625 -19.73 -9.73 8.55
CA THR A 625 -19.99 -11.16 8.70
C THR A 625 -19.69 -11.90 7.39
N TRP A 626 -20.13 -11.39 6.24
CA TRP A 626 -19.74 -11.92 4.92
C TRP A 626 -18.23 -11.97 4.72
N VAL A 627 -17.52 -10.87 5.02
CA VAL A 627 -16.07 -10.82 4.88
C VAL A 627 -15.37 -11.80 5.84
N ARG A 628 -15.85 -11.92 7.08
CA ARG A 628 -15.36 -12.91 8.05
C ARG A 628 -15.51 -14.32 7.50
N CYS A 629 -16.69 -14.66 6.99
CA CYS A 629 -17.01 -15.95 6.41
C CYS A 629 -16.07 -16.29 5.24
N ASN A 630 -15.81 -15.34 4.34
CA ASN A 630 -14.87 -15.51 3.24
C ASN A 630 -13.43 -15.77 3.72
N ILE A 631 -12.91 -14.96 4.65
CA ILE A 631 -11.56 -15.16 5.16
C ILE A 631 -11.45 -16.49 5.92
N ASN A 632 -12.44 -16.81 6.76
CA ASN A 632 -12.46 -18.05 7.52
C ASN A 632 -12.50 -19.28 6.59
N LYS A 633 -13.30 -19.25 5.52
CA LYS A 633 -13.36 -20.31 4.50
C LYS A 633 -11.96 -20.70 3.98
N PHE A 634 -11.15 -19.70 3.60
CA PHE A 634 -9.78 -19.94 3.12
C PHE A 634 -8.86 -20.46 4.21
N CYS A 635 -8.97 -19.92 5.43
CA CYS A 635 -8.19 -20.38 6.58
C CYS A 635 -8.54 -21.83 6.95
N VAL A 636 -9.83 -22.19 6.95
CA VAL A 636 -10.33 -23.56 7.17
C VAL A 636 -9.75 -24.50 6.12
N GLY A 637 -9.83 -24.15 4.84
CA GLY A 637 -9.26 -24.96 3.76
C GLY A 637 -7.77 -25.20 3.93
N PHE A 638 -7.00 -24.13 4.17
CA PHE A 638 -5.56 -24.23 4.39
C PHE A 638 -5.22 -25.09 5.61
N GLU A 639 -5.79 -24.77 6.78
CA GLU A 639 -5.48 -25.46 8.03
C GLU A 639 -5.97 -26.91 8.05
N MET A 640 -7.08 -27.22 7.37
CA MET A 640 -7.55 -28.59 7.19
C MET A 640 -6.50 -29.43 6.45
N VAL A 641 -6.02 -28.97 5.29
CA VAL A 641 -5.01 -29.71 4.51
C VAL A 641 -3.65 -29.70 5.22
N TYR A 642 -3.29 -28.60 5.86
CA TYR A 642 -2.08 -28.50 6.65
C TYR A 642 -2.08 -29.48 7.83
N SER A 643 -3.25 -29.74 8.44
CA SER A 643 -3.39 -30.68 9.56
C SER A 643 -3.25 -32.16 9.15
N PHE A 644 -3.46 -32.49 7.87
CA PHE A 644 -3.28 -33.84 7.32
C PHE A 644 -1.81 -34.23 7.15
N GLN A 645 -0.89 -33.27 7.24
CA GLN A 645 0.52 -33.54 6.99
C GLN A 645 1.05 -34.63 7.94
N ASP A 646 1.32 -35.82 7.39
CA ASP A 646 2.20 -36.78 8.04
C ASP A 646 3.52 -36.06 8.32
N PRO A 647 4.10 -36.17 9.53
CA PRO A 647 5.42 -35.61 9.82
C PRO A 647 6.50 -35.92 8.78
N HIS A 648 6.31 -36.94 7.93
CA HIS A 648 7.27 -37.47 6.99
C HIS A 648 6.98 -37.23 5.50
N PHE A 649 5.77 -36.80 5.10
CA PHE A 649 5.38 -36.67 3.69
C PHE A 649 4.18 -35.73 3.42
N VAL A 650 4.36 -34.74 2.54
CA VAL A 650 3.30 -33.92 1.93
C VAL A 650 3.24 -34.19 0.43
N THR A 651 2.07 -34.58 -0.09
CA THR A 651 1.89 -34.83 -1.52
C THR A 651 1.89 -33.53 -2.34
N TRP A 652 2.13 -33.66 -3.63
CA TRP A 652 2.01 -32.54 -4.57
C TRP A 652 0.58 -31.99 -4.62
N GLU A 653 -0.42 -32.86 -4.52
CA GLU A 653 -1.84 -32.48 -4.48
C GLU A 653 -2.16 -31.64 -3.23
N HIS A 654 -1.67 -32.05 -2.05
CA HIS A 654 -1.83 -31.25 -0.83
C HIS A 654 -1.15 -29.88 -0.96
N THR A 655 0.03 -29.83 -1.57
CA THR A 655 0.77 -28.59 -1.83
C THR A 655 -0.07 -27.64 -2.70
N ARG A 656 -0.57 -28.12 -3.84
CA ARG A 656 -1.41 -27.33 -4.76
C ARG A 656 -2.65 -26.77 -4.09
N ILE A 657 -3.34 -27.58 -3.29
CA ILE A 657 -4.55 -27.14 -2.60
C ILE A 657 -4.23 -26.10 -1.50
N MET A 658 -3.16 -26.30 -0.73
CA MET A 658 -2.74 -25.29 0.26
C MET A 658 -2.36 -23.96 -0.39
N LEU A 659 -1.67 -23.98 -1.54
CA LEU A 659 -1.34 -22.77 -2.29
C LEU A 659 -2.59 -22.06 -2.81
N MET A 660 -3.58 -22.82 -3.30
CA MET A 660 -4.87 -22.28 -3.74
C MET A 660 -5.65 -21.62 -2.60
N PHE A 661 -5.52 -22.06 -1.35
CA PHE A 661 -6.19 -21.40 -0.22
C PHE A 661 -5.44 -20.16 0.30
N LEU A 662 -4.15 -20.01 -0.03
CA LEU A 662 -3.34 -18.85 0.37
C LEU A 662 -3.41 -17.69 -0.65
N ARG A 663 -3.99 -17.90 -1.83
CA ARG A 663 -4.04 -16.97 -2.96
C ARG A 663 -5.46 -16.82 -3.48
#